data_AF-A0A4R4SYB7-F1
#
_entry.id   AF-A0A4R4SYB7-F1
#
_cell.length_a   1.000
_cell.length_b   1.000
_cell.length_c   1.000
_cell.angle_alpha   90.00
_cell.angle_beta   90.00
_cell.angle_gamma   90.00
#
_symmetry.space_group_name_H-M   'P 1'
#
loop_
_entity.id
_entity.type
_entity.pdbx_description
1 polymer ?
#
loop_
_entity_poly.entity_id
_entity_poly.type
_entity_poly.pdbx_seq_one_letter_code
_entity_poly.pdbx_strand_id
1 'polypeptide(L)'
;MPADPSPRSAHRPAGPPVPRGALVQVASTDANTDAGTRTGGPAASGPSIVPPGPARLALIAVTVAVLAQTLRFALPQLDHFADRTGPAVAAAGVLVVFLAGFAAPVIRRAAGSRVVLLGAVGGLLAVRLLAQAIEPRVWLAFAATAIGMVAVGALFEGARGLSGVGFATATVAGLSIDAAVRMCFATWDPVWRSGVGPWLACLAFVGLGAAALYRELSAEPVAAPGISWRDALGAAAFGPFLALQILILSSPAFVASSGWLSLTAAHITIVAGQGLALAFLASGLAVRAVPGGVCVLGGTVLGVGAGAVAGTYAISGIEVVPIVILGQVLSAWLLAVAVRAPLRRAGSGGPAWRVDAGAALGGLLIALILVPYQVSAISPLPFPNNVLPGIAGIALGALAAFASARGGPLPARAPLRALTAGAAALGLLAGTLVFTVAAPDGKAPAPPLPGHVRVLSYNIHDAVNQAGRLDPEGIARVIEEQQAQVVLLQEASRGSLLSGTADVGVWLSRRLGMKLIWGPAADGQFGNAILTSLPVHSSGTGRWPRGDWSQIRGYVWARLGVGETTMDVWSTHLEGGEDQADERARSIAALLRAWGGAPRTLIGGDFNAGPDSPELAAMTDGTDLRSTAIGDDTSPTRSDGARVDWIFGSDGILVTEYNVPVSDASDHYPVAVTVRIGR
;
A
#
# COMPACT_ATOMS: atom_id res chain seq x y z
N MET A 1 61.02 27.54 48.94
CA MET A 1 62.06 26.84 49.71
C MET A 1 62.72 27.86 50.62
N PRO A 2 62.97 27.57 51.91
CA PRO A 2 62.28 26.60 52.79
C PRO A 2 60.88 27.19 53.18
N ALA A 3 60.25 27.13 54.38
CA ALA A 3 60.45 26.38 55.64
C ALA A 3 59.10 26.16 56.38
N ASP A 4 59.12 25.28 57.37
CA ASP A 4 58.26 25.19 58.58
C ASP A 4 59.23 24.84 59.75
N PRO A 5 59.07 25.34 61.01
CA PRO A 5 58.32 24.55 62.01
C PRO A 5 57.62 25.31 63.17
N SER A 6 56.77 24.54 63.86
CA SER A 6 56.15 24.69 65.21
C SER A 6 57.18 24.60 66.40
N PRO A 7 56.86 24.40 67.72
CA PRO A 7 55.59 24.12 68.45
C PRO A 7 55.42 24.66 69.93
N ARG A 8 54.41 24.11 70.68
CA ARG A 8 54.23 24.05 72.17
C ARG A 8 53.82 25.37 72.89
N SER A 9 52.84 25.46 73.82
CA SER A 9 52.31 24.65 74.96
C SER A 9 53.15 24.75 76.26
N ALA A 10 52.63 24.90 77.49
CA ALA A 10 51.25 24.79 78.02
C ALA A 10 51.12 25.47 79.42
N HIS A 11 49.90 25.59 79.99
CA HIS A 11 49.58 25.18 81.39
C HIS A 11 48.08 25.27 81.76
N ARG A 12 47.65 24.43 82.71
CA ARG A 12 46.38 24.44 83.47
C ARG A 12 46.65 23.91 84.89
N PRO A 13 45.75 24.18 85.87
CA PRO A 13 44.78 23.17 86.32
C PRO A 13 43.33 23.67 86.06
N ALA A 14 42.20 23.22 86.65
CA ALA A 14 41.91 22.23 87.71
C ALA A 14 40.53 21.53 87.47
N GLY A 15 39.97 20.93 88.51
CA GLY A 15 38.63 20.29 88.63
C GLY A 15 38.51 19.72 90.06
N PRO A 16 37.71 18.66 90.35
CA PRO A 16 36.57 18.02 89.66
C PRO A 16 35.36 17.99 90.65
N PRO A 17 34.55 16.91 90.93
CA PRO A 17 34.06 15.70 90.21
C PRO A 17 32.49 15.70 89.98
N VAL A 18 31.81 14.92 89.10
CA VAL A 18 31.87 13.49 88.63
C VAL A 18 31.21 12.50 89.62
N PRO A 19 30.64 11.31 89.25
CA PRO A 19 30.33 10.66 87.94
C PRO A 19 28.79 10.60 87.69
N ARG A 20 28.08 9.73 86.91
CA ARG A 20 28.25 8.47 86.13
C ARG A 20 27.42 8.59 84.81
N GLY A 21 27.35 7.65 83.85
CA GLY A 21 27.93 6.31 83.64
C GLY A 21 27.76 5.86 82.16
N ALA A 22 28.34 4.73 81.74
CA ALA A 22 28.54 4.39 80.31
C ALA A 22 28.38 2.89 80.00
N LEU A 23 28.39 2.52 78.70
CA LEU A 23 29.17 1.38 78.14
C LEU A 23 29.19 1.37 76.60
N VAL A 24 30.10 0.60 76.00
CA VAL A 24 30.37 0.48 74.55
C VAL A 24 30.72 -0.98 74.20
N GLN A 25 30.25 -1.52 73.07
CA GLN A 25 30.87 -2.69 72.43
C GLN A 25 30.60 -2.77 70.91
N VAL A 26 31.10 -3.83 70.25
CA VAL A 26 31.52 -3.80 68.83
C VAL A 26 31.02 -5.00 68.02
N ALA A 27 30.42 -4.70 66.86
CA ALA A 27 30.27 -5.49 65.62
C ALA A 27 29.55 -6.87 65.57
N SER A 28 28.96 -7.10 64.38
CA SER A 28 28.76 -8.36 63.62
C SER A 28 27.33 -8.94 63.40
N THR A 29 27.06 -9.22 62.12
CA THR A 29 26.20 -10.26 61.50
C THR A 29 24.72 -10.48 61.87
N ASP A 30 23.88 -10.27 60.84
CA ASP A 30 22.80 -11.16 60.33
C ASP A 30 21.37 -11.28 60.97
N ALA A 31 20.43 -11.56 60.06
CA ALA A 31 19.14 -12.28 60.22
C ALA A 31 17.86 -11.62 60.84
N ASN A 32 17.09 -10.95 59.96
CA ASN A 32 15.72 -11.33 59.53
C ASN A 32 14.43 -11.06 60.37
N THR A 33 13.37 -10.69 59.61
CA THR A 33 11.89 -10.88 59.82
C THR A 33 11.04 -10.08 60.85
N ASP A 34 9.85 -9.69 60.35
CA ASP A 34 8.53 -9.47 60.99
C ASP A 34 8.33 -8.39 62.09
N ALA A 35 7.14 -7.78 62.24
CA ALA A 35 6.00 -7.56 61.32
C ALA A 35 5.12 -6.41 61.88
N GLY A 36 4.34 -5.71 61.03
CA GLY A 36 3.54 -4.56 61.48
C GLY A 36 2.46 -4.07 60.51
N THR A 37 1.35 -4.79 60.43
CA THR A 37 0.21 -4.46 59.57
C THR A 37 -0.73 -3.42 60.20
N ARG A 38 -1.19 -2.45 59.42
CA ARG A 38 -2.41 -1.67 59.69
C ARG A 38 -3.43 -1.97 58.60
N THR A 39 -4.61 -2.44 58.99
CA THR A 39 -5.70 -2.76 58.07
C THR A 39 -6.53 -1.52 57.76
N GLY A 40 -6.57 -1.12 56.48
CA GLY A 40 -7.58 -0.19 55.98
C GLY A 40 -8.91 -0.91 55.74
N GLY A 41 -10.03 -0.21 55.94
CA GLY A 41 -11.36 -0.73 55.63
C GLY A 41 -11.58 -0.98 54.13
N PRO A 42 -12.60 -1.76 53.74
CA PRO A 42 -12.88 -2.07 52.34
C PRO A 42 -13.24 -0.80 51.57
N ALA A 43 -12.50 -0.53 50.49
CA ALA A 43 -12.83 0.56 49.57
C ALA A 43 -14.15 0.26 48.84
N ALA A 44 -14.99 1.29 48.65
CA ALA A 44 -16.23 1.15 47.90
C ALA A 44 -15.95 0.69 46.46
N SER A 45 -16.76 -0.26 45.97
CA SER A 45 -16.66 -0.76 44.60
C SER A 45 -17.10 0.31 43.60
N GLY A 46 -16.16 1.11 43.12
CA GLY A 46 -16.35 1.99 41.96
C GLY A 46 -16.81 1.21 40.73
N PRO A 47 -17.46 1.87 39.75
CA PRO A 47 -18.03 1.20 38.58
C PRO A 47 -16.96 0.41 37.81
N SER A 48 -17.35 -0.75 37.28
CA SER A 48 -16.47 -1.63 36.50
C SER A 48 -16.15 -1.03 35.12
N ILE A 49 -15.25 -0.05 35.13
CA ILE A 49 -14.70 0.55 33.92
C ILE A 49 -13.74 -0.46 33.30
N VAL A 50 -14.15 -1.05 32.17
CA VAL A 50 -13.21 -1.73 31.26
C VAL A 50 -12.10 -0.71 30.95
N PRO A 51 -10.83 -0.97 31.33
CA PRO A 51 -9.80 0.06 31.30
C PRO A 51 -9.64 0.57 29.86
N PRO A 52 -9.61 1.89 29.59
CA PRO A 52 -9.91 2.46 28.26
C PRO A 52 -8.96 2.08 27.10
N GLY A 53 -7.94 1.25 27.36
CA GLY A 53 -7.00 0.74 26.35
C GLY A 53 -7.65 0.05 25.14
N PRO A 54 -8.48 -1.01 25.30
CA PRO A 54 -9.00 -1.76 24.16
C PRO A 54 -9.90 -0.93 23.23
N ALA A 55 -10.68 0.01 23.77
CA ALA A 55 -11.49 0.93 22.98
C ALA A 55 -10.60 1.86 22.11
N ARG A 56 -9.55 2.45 22.71
CA ARG A 56 -8.58 3.29 21.98
C ARG A 56 -7.81 2.51 20.92
N LEU A 57 -7.35 1.30 21.25
CA LEU A 57 -6.65 0.42 20.31
C LEU A 57 -7.55 0.01 19.13
N ALA A 58 -8.81 -0.34 19.39
CA ALA A 58 -9.78 -0.64 18.34
C ALA A 58 -10.10 0.59 17.47
N LEU A 59 -10.28 1.77 18.09
CA LEU A 59 -10.54 3.02 17.38
C LEU A 59 -9.38 3.36 16.42
N ILE A 60 -8.14 3.26 16.89
CA ILE A 60 -6.94 3.49 16.06
C ILE A 60 -6.88 2.46 14.92
N ALA A 61 -7.00 1.17 15.22
CA ALA A 61 -6.90 0.11 14.21
C ALA A 61 -7.95 0.26 13.10
N VAL A 62 -9.21 0.51 13.44
CA VAL A 62 -10.28 0.74 12.46
C VAL A 62 -10.07 2.04 11.69
N THR A 63 -9.69 3.14 12.36
CA THR A 63 -9.48 4.43 11.68
C THR A 63 -8.33 4.35 10.68
N VAL A 64 -7.24 3.64 11.01
CA VAL A 64 -6.11 3.38 10.11
C VAL A 64 -6.53 2.51 8.92
N ALA A 65 -7.27 1.42 9.16
CA ALA A 65 -7.78 0.55 8.09
C ALA A 65 -8.70 1.31 7.12
N VAL A 66 -9.64 2.09 7.64
CA VAL A 66 -10.57 2.88 6.83
C VAL A 66 -9.87 4.03 6.10
N LEU A 67 -8.83 4.65 6.70
CA LEU A 67 -7.99 5.63 6.01
C LEU A 67 -7.21 5.00 4.85
N ALA A 68 -6.68 3.78 5.02
CA ALA A 68 -6.00 3.06 3.94
C ALA A 68 -6.98 2.69 2.80
N GLN A 69 -8.18 2.21 3.11
CA GLN A 69 -9.25 2.00 2.13
C GLN A 69 -9.63 3.30 1.40
N THR A 70 -9.73 4.40 2.14
CA THR A 70 -10.06 5.74 1.62
C THR A 70 -9.02 6.21 0.62
N LEU A 71 -7.73 6.10 0.96
CA LEU A 71 -6.65 6.47 0.06
C LEU A 71 -6.65 5.58 -1.20
N ARG A 72 -6.82 4.26 -1.06
CA ARG A 72 -6.88 3.34 -2.22
C ARG A 72 -8.05 3.60 -3.17
N PHE A 73 -9.24 3.96 -2.69
CA PHE A 73 -10.33 4.33 -3.59
C PHE A 73 -10.23 5.76 -4.12
N ALA A 74 -9.46 6.63 -3.45
CA ALA A 74 -9.21 7.98 -3.93
C ALA A 74 -8.22 8.00 -5.10
N LEU A 75 -7.15 7.20 -5.09
CA LEU A 75 -6.09 7.23 -6.11
C LEU A 75 -6.60 7.13 -7.57
N PRO A 76 -7.48 6.18 -7.97
CA PRO A 76 -8.08 6.15 -9.31
C PRO A 76 -8.96 7.38 -9.62
N GLN A 77 -9.62 7.93 -8.61
CA GLN A 77 -10.53 9.07 -8.73
C GLN A 77 -9.81 10.42 -8.79
N LEU A 78 -8.57 10.49 -8.30
CA LEU A 78 -7.68 11.64 -8.46
C LEU A 78 -7.00 11.63 -9.84
N ASP A 79 -6.74 10.44 -10.40
CA ASP A 79 -6.20 10.25 -11.75
C ASP A 79 -7.22 10.66 -12.82
N HIS A 80 -8.42 10.08 -12.76
CA HIS A 80 -9.57 10.44 -13.61
C HIS A 80 -9.97 11.93 -13.55
N PHE A 81 -9.55 12.64 -12.50
CA PHE A 81 -9.67 14.10 -12.41
C PHE A 81 -8.54 14.84 -13.13
N ALA A 82 -7.32 14.31 -13.15
CA ALA A 82 -6.21 14.81 -13.93
C ALA A 82 -6.47 14.71 -15.44
N ASP A 83 -6.97 13.56 -15.93
CA ASP A 83 -7.27 13.39 -17.37
C ASP A 83 -8.28 14.43 -17.86
N ARG A 84 -9.29 14.71 -17.04
CA ARG A 84 -10.39 15.64 -17.34
C ARG A 84 -10.09 17.12 -17.08
N THR A 85 -9.01 17.46 -16.37
CA THR A 85 -8.70 18.86 -16.00
C THR A 85 -7.27 19.32 -16.29
N GLY A 86 -6.40 18.41 -16.73
CA GLY A 86 -4.97 18.62 -16.91
C GLY A 86 -4.17 18.51 -15.60
N PRO A 87 -2.90 18.08 -15.68
CA PRO A 87 -2.10 17.74 -14.50
C PRO A 87 -1.88 18.92 -13.53
N ALA A 88 -1.84 20.16 -14.04
CA ALA A 88 -1.66 21.35 -13.20
C ALA A 88 -2.87 21.62 -12.27
N VAL A 89 -4.09 21.43 -12.76
CA VAL A 89 -5.32 21.64 -11.97
C VAL A 89 -5.50 20.51 -10.96
N ALA A 90 -5.25 19.27 -11.38
CA ALA A 90 -5.27 18.12 -10.47
C ALA A 90 -4.21 18.22 -9.37
N ALA A 91 -2.95 18.56 -9.68
CA ALA A 91 -1.91 18.73 -8.67
C ALA A 91 -2.29 19.79 -7.61
N ALA A 92 -2.90 20.90 -8.02
CA ALA A 92 -3.40 21.93 -7.10
C ALA A 92 -4.56 21.40 -6.24
N GLY A 93 -5.55 20.73 -6.83
CA GLY A 93 -6.69 20.16 -6.12
C GLY A 93 -6.29 19.08 -5.10
N VAL A 94 -5.38 18.18 -5.49
CA VAL A 94 -4.79 17.14 -4.63
C VAL A 94 -4.03 17.77 -3.47
N LEU A 95 -3.18 18.77 -3.72
CA LEU A 95 -2.46 19.49 -2.67
C LEU A 95 -3.41 20.12 -1.64
N VAL A 96 -4.51 20.73 -2.09
CA VAL A 96 -5.50 21.34 -1.19
C VAL A 96 -6.15 20.32 -0.25
N VAL A 97 -6.56 19.15 -0.74
CA VAL A 97 -7.18 18.13 0.13
C VAL A 97 -6.17 17.48 1.09
N PHE A 98 -4.90 17.33 0.70
CA PHE A 98 -3.87 16.84 1.61
C PHE A 98 -3.43 17.88 2.66
N LEU A 99 -3.53 19.18 2.36
CA LEU A 99 -3.34 20.26 3.34
C LEU A 99 -4.49 20.38 4.36
N ALA A 100 -5.65 19.73 4.14
CA ALA A 100 -6.81 19.82 5.05
C ALA A 100 -6.50 19.41 6.50
N GLY A 101 -5.50 18.55 6.73
CA GLY A 101 -5.06 18.18 8.08
C GLY A 101 -4.64 19.38 8.95
N PHE A 102 -4.13 20.47 8.34
CA PHE A 102 -3.77 21.70 9.05
C PHE A 102 -4.98 22.49 9.58
N ALA A 103 -6.22 22.09 9.26
CA ALA A 103 -7.42 22.60 9.92
C ALA A 103 -7.65 22.01 11.32
N ALA A 104 -7.09 20.83 11.64
CA ALA A 104 -7.30 20.17 12.94
C ALA A 104 -6.93 21.05 14.16
N PRO A 105 -5.79 21.78 14.20
CA PRO A 105 -5.49 22.78 15.23
C PRO A 105 -6.61 23.83 15.43
N VAL A 106 -7.20 24.29 14.34
CA VAL A 106 -8.18 25.40 14.33
C VAL A 106 -9.54 24.90 14.82
N ILE A 107 -10.00 23.77 14.29
CA ILE A 107 -11.24 23.10 14.73
C ILE A 107 -11.13 22.72 16.21
N ARG A 108 -9.96 22.22 16.67
CA ARG A 108 -9.71 21.92 18.09
C ARG A 108 -9.82 23.17 18.97
N ARG A 109 -9.29 24.31 18.52
CA ARG A 109 -9.35 25.58 19.26
C ARG A 109 -10.77 26.13 19.33
N ALA A 110 -11.57 25.97 18.27
CA ALA A 110 -12.92 26.51 18.18
C ALA A 110 -13.99 25.63 18.88
N ALA A 111 -13.92 24.31 18.71
CA ALA A 111 -14.97 23.37 19.12
C ALA A 111 -14.50 22.25 20.08
N GLY A 112 -13.20 22.21 20.41
CA GLY A 112 -12.64 21.26 21.37
C GLY A 112 -12.37 19.86 20.82
N SER A 113 -11.61 19.07 21.58
CA SER A 113 -11.13 17.74 21.17
C SER A 113 -12.22 16.74 20.80
N ARG A 114 -13.34 16.71 21.55
CA ARG A 114 -14.43 15.76 21.29
C ARG A 114 -15.10 16.01 19.93
N VAL A 115 -15.22 17.27 19.50
CA VAL A 115 -15.78 17.62 18.18
C VAL A 115 -14.79 17.29 17.06
N VAL A 116 -13.47 17.47 17.26
CA VAL A 116 -12.46 17.00 16.30
C VAL A 116 -12.50 15.48 16.14
N LEU A 117 -12.57 14.73 17.25
CA LEU A 117 -12.61 13.27 17.20
C LEU A 117 -13.90 12.76 16.53
N LEU A 118 -15.07 13.28 16.91
CA LEU A 118 -16.35 12.91 16.33
C LEU A 118 -16.45 13.32 14.85
N GLY A 119 -16.10 14.57 14.52
CA GLY A 119 -16.21 15.11 13.17
C GLY A 119 -15.25 14.46 12.18
N ALA A 120 -14.00 14.22 12.58
CA ALA A 120 -12.99 13.64 11.70
C ALA A 120 -13.10 12.12 11.60
N VAL A 121 -13.14 11.40 12.74
CA VAL A 121 -13.20 9.93 12.72
C VAL A 121 -14.62 9.45 12.38
N GLY A 122 -15.65 10.04 12.99
CA GLY A 122 -17.04 9.74 12.63
C GLY A 122 -17.35 10.14 11.19
N GLY A 123 -16.81 11.27 10.71
CA GLY A 123 -16.88 11.68 9.31
C GLY A 123 -16.22 10.68 8.37
N LEU A 124 -15.01 10.19 8.69
CA LEU A 124 -14.32 9.17 7.89
C LEU A 124 -15.10 7.85 7.82
N LEU A 125 -15.70 7.41 8.92
CA LEU A 125 -16.56 6.22 8.96
C LEU A 125 -17.86 6.43 8.14
N ALA A 126 -18.49 7.60 8.25
CA ALA A 126 -19.68 7.94 7.48
C ALA A 126 -19.39 8.04 5.98
N VAL A 127 -18.25 8.60 5.58
CA VAL A 127 -17.80 8.67 4.19
C VAL A 127 -17.46 7.27 3.65
N ARG A 128 -16.85 6.38 4.45
CA ARG A 128 -16.63 4.99 4.06
C ARG A 128 -17.94 4.23 3.83
N LEU A 129 -18.97 4.50 4.63
CA LEU A 129 -20.32 3.95 4.43
C LEU A 129 -20.97 4.53 3.17
N LEU A 130 -20.88 5.84 2.95
CA LEU A 130 -21.42 6.52 1.77
C LEU A 130 -20.77 6.02 0.48
N ALA A 131 -19.44 5.82 0.46
CA ALA A 131 -18.72 5.25 -0.68
C ALA A 131 -19.15 3.80 -1.00
N GLN A 132 -19.68 3.04 -0.02
CA GLN A 132 -20.29 1.74 -0.27
C GLN A 132 -21.72 1.84 -0.86
N ALA A 133 -22.40 2.97 -0.60
CA ALA A 133 -23.81 3.18 -0.94
C ALA A 133 -24.03 3.83 -2.32
N ILE A 134 -23.15 4.76 -2.74
CA ILE A 134 -23.28 5.50 -4.00
C ILE A 134 -22.09 5.30 -4.96
N GLU A 135 -21.21 4.36 -4.60
CA GLU A 135 -19.87 4.10 -5.16
C GLU A 135 -18.89 5.28 -5.00
N PRO A 136 -17.56 5.06 -5.07
CA PRO A 136 -16.59 6.16 -5.08
C PRO A 136 -16.80 7.09 -6.27
N ARG A 137 -16.67 8.40 -6.03
CA ARG A 137 -16.81 9.48 -7.01
C ARG A 137 -15.78 10.55 -6.73
N VAL A 138 -15.36 11.33 -7.73
CA VAL A 138 -14.26 12.32 -7.60
C VAL A 138 -14.47 13.26 -6.41
N TRP A 139 -15.65 13.90 -6.30
CA TRP A 139 -15.97 14.78 -5.17
C TRP A 139 -15.92 14.06 -3.82
N LEU A 140 -16.29 12.78 -3.78
CA LEU A 140 -16.28 11.95 -2.57
C LEU A 140 -14.85 11.54 -2.22
N ALA A 141 -13.99 11.23 -3.20
CA ALA A 141 -12.56 10.97 -2.99
C ALA A 141 -11.82 12.21 -2.43
N PHE A 142 -12.12 13.40 -2.96
CA PHE A 142 -11.61 14.68 -2.44
C PHE A 142 -12.07 14.90 -0.99
N ALA A 143 -13.37 14.77 -0.72
CA ALA A 143 -13.93 14.93 0.64
C ALA A 143 -13.39 13.89 1.62
N ALA A 144 -13.28 12.63 1.21
CA ALA A 144 -12.75 11.52 2.00
C ALA A 144 -11.28 11.72 2.36
N THR A 145 -10.46 12.16 1.38
CA THR A 145 -9.05 12.48 1.59
C THR A 145 -8.89 13.63 2.58
N ALA A 146 -9.65 14.72 2.40
CA ALA A 146 -9.62 15.88 3.29
C ALA A 146 -10.01 15.52 4.74
N ILE A 147 -11.14 14.82 4.92
CA ILE A 147 -11.60 14.34 6.23
C ILE A 147 -10.59 13.35 6.83
N GLY A 148 -10.01 12.48 6.01
CA GLY A 148 -8.95 11.55 6.37
C GLY A 148 -7.71 12.25 6.93
N MET A 149 -7.26 13.35 6.32
CA MET A 149 -6.11 14.11 6.83
C MET A 149 -6.41 14.84 8.15
N VAL A 150 -7.64 15.30 8.38
CA VAL A 150 -8.06 15.78 9.72
C VAL A 150 -8.10 14.61 10.71
N ALA A 151 -8.52 13.41 10.27
CA ALA A 151 -8.55 12.20 11.10
C ALA A 151 -7.14 11.72 11.51
N VAL A 152 -6.10 11.97 10.72
CA VAL A 152 -4.70 11.74 11.13
C VAL A 152 -4.33 12.58 12.36
N GLY A 153 -4.81 13.82 12.47
CA GLY A 153 -4.69 14.62 13.70
C GLY A 153 -5.54 14.06 14.86
N ALA A 154 -6.78 13.65 14.56
CA ALA A 154 -7.69 13.09 15.55
C ALA A 154 -7.20 11.75 16.15
N LEU A 155 -6.46 10.93 15.39
CA LEU A 155 -5.81 9.71 15.87
C LEU A 155 -4.91 9.97 17.08
N PHE A 156 -4.13 11.06 17.07
CA PHE A 156 -3.27 11.42 18.21
C PHE A 156 -4.07 11.94 19.42
N GLU A 157 -5.33 12.34 19.25
CA GLU A 157 -6.24 12.61 20.38
C GLU A 157 -6.70 11.31 21.03
N GLY A 158 -7.29 10.40 20.24
CA GLY A 158 -7.78 9.10 20.72
C GLY A 158 -6.67 8.20 21.27
N ALA A 159 -5.42 8.41 20.82
CA ALA A 159 -4.25 7.70 21.33
C ALA A 159 -3.67 8.24 22.65
N ARG A 160 -4.19 9.34 23.22
CA ARG A 160 -3.64 9.90 24.46
C ARG A 160 -3.64 8.89 25.61
N GLY A 161 -2.54 8.86 26.36
CA GLY A 161 -2.34 7.93 27.47
C GLY A 161 -1.87 6.53 27.08
N LEU A 162 -1.91 6.15 25.79
CA LEU A 162 -1.23 4.97 25.27
C LEU A 162 0.31 5.18 25.25
N SER A 163 1.05 4.11 24.95
CA SER A 163 2.46 4.20 24.57
C SER A 163 2.60 4.23 23.05
N GLY A 164 3.73 4.70 22.54
CA GLY A 164 4.06 4.63 21.10
C GLY A 164 4.00 3.21 20.54
N VAL A 165 4.39 2.21 21.35
CA VAL A 165 4.22 0.78 21.02
C VAL A 165 2.74 0.40 20.91
N GLY A 166 1.88 0.83 21.82
CA GLY A 166 0.44 0.56 21.75
C GLY A 166 -0.21 1.17 20.49
N PHE A 167 0.17 2.40 20.14
CA PHE A 167 -0.27 3.05 18.90
C PHE A 167 0.21 2.30 17.64
N ALA A 168 1.48 1.89 17.60
CA ALA A 168 2.01 1.11 16.49
C ALA A 168 1.37 -0.29 16.38
N THR A 169 1.12 -0.97 17.50
CA THR A 169 0.41 -2.26 17.52
C THR A 169 -1.00 -2.13 16.96
N ALA A 170 -1.76 -1.10 17.34
CA ALA A 170 -3.09 -0.84 16.78
C ALA A 170 -3.03 -0.49 15.28
N THR A 171 -2.09 0.37 14.88
CA THR A 171 -1.87 0.76 13.48
C THR A 171 -1.55 -0.45 12.59
N VAL A 172 -0.59 -1.30 13.00
CA VAL A 172 -0.24 -2.54 12.27
C VAL A 172 -1.40 -3.52 12.26
N ALA A 173 -2.10 -3.74 13.38
CA ALA A 173 -3.25 -4.63 13.43
C ALA A 173 -4.41 -4.16 12.51
N GLY A 174 -4.62 -2.84 12.39
CA GLY A 174 -5.57 -2.26 11.45
C GLY A 174 -5.25 -2.61 9.99
N LEU A 175 -4.02 -2.35 9.57
CA LEU A 175 -3.53 -2.69 8.22
C LEU A 175 -3.50 -4.20 7.95
N SER A 176 -3.26 -5.00 8.99
CA SER A 176 -3.31 -6.47 8.91
C SER A 176 -4.72 -6.98 8.63
N ILE A 177 -5.71 -6.49 9.38
CA ILE A 177 -7.13 -6.86 9.21
C ILE A 177 -7.63 -6.35 7.84
N ASP A 178 -7.22 -5.16 7.44
CA ASP A 178 -7.50 -4.61 6.11
C ASP A 178 -6.95 -5.52 5.00
N ALA A 179 -5.65 -5.84 5.00
CA ALA A 179 -5.04 -6.73 4.00
C ALA A 179 -5.72 -8.12 3.93
N ALA A 180 -6.05 -8.71 5.09
CA ALA A 180 -6.79 -9.98 5.14
C ALA A 180 -8.19 -9.87 4.52
N VAL A 181 -8.92 -8.77 4.78
CA VAL A 181 -10.22 -8.50 4.13
C VAL A 181 -10.06 -8.29 2.64
N ARG A 182 -9.06 -7.53 2.17
CA ARG A 182 -8.78 -7.35 0.72
C ARG A 182 -8.57 -8.68 0.01
N MET A 183 -7.88 -9.63 0.65
CA MET A 183 -7.64 -10.96 0.07
C MET A 183 -8.91 -11.79 -0.11
N CYS A 184 -9.88 -11.71 0.80
CA CYS A 184 -11.21 -12.32 0.61
C CYS A 184 -11.89 -11.88 -0.70
N PHE A 185 -11.54 -10.70 -1.22
CA PHE A 185 -12.09 -10.10 -2.44
C PHE A 185 -11.09 -10.09 -3.61
N ALA A 186 -10.01 -10.88 -3.54
CA ALA A 186 -8.95 -10.94 -4.55
C ALA A 186 -8.34 -9.56 -4.86
N THR A 187 -8.07 -8.76 -3.82
CA THR A 187 -7.50 -7.39 -3.83
C THR A 187 -8.32 -6.28 -4.49
N TRP A 188 -9.40 -6.59 -5.21
CA TRP A 188 -10.40 -5.59 -5.63
C TRP A 188 -11.23 -5.15 -4.42
N ASP A 189 -10.98 -3.93 -3.93
CA ASP A 189 -11.47 -3.48 -2.62
C ASP A 189 -13.01 -3.49 -2.50
N PRO A 190 -13.57 -3.86 -1.33
CA PRO A 190 -15.02 -3.97 -1.13
C PRO A 190 -15.85 -2.75 -1.54
N VAL A 191 -15.28 -1.55 -1.49
CA VAL A 191 -15.98 -0.30 -1.81
C VAL A 191 -16.42 -0.19 -3.28
N TRP A 192 -15.75 -0.90 -4.18
CA TRP A 192 -16.08 -0.97 -5.62
C TRP A 192 -17.09 -2.08 -5.95
N ARG A 193 -17.56 -2.81 -4.94
CA ARG A 193 -18.26 -4.09 -5.09
C ARG A 193 -19.63 -4.08 -4.44
N SER A 194 -20.64 -4.51 -5.18
CA SER A 194 -21.99 -4.77 -4.68
C SER A 194 -22.10 -6.16 -4.02
N GLY A 195 -23.24 -6.44 -3.39
CA GLY A 195 -23.53 -7.74 -2.76
C GLY A 195 -23.19 -7.83 -1.26
N VAL A 196 -23.62 -8.94 -0.63
CA VAL A 196 -23.67 -9.07 0.83
C VAL A 196 -22.28 -9.08 1.48
N GLY A 197 -21.30 -9.76 0.89
CA GLY A 197 -19.93 -9.84 1.43
C GLY A 197 -19.25 -8.48 1.59
N PRO A 198 -19.16 -7.65 0.53
CA PRO A 198 -18.61 -6.29 0.62
C PRO A 198 -19.35 -5.39 1.61
N TRP A 199 -20.68 -5.48 1.68
CA TRP A 199 -21.49 -4.75 2.66
C TRP A 199 -21.22 -5.20 4.10
N LEU A 200 -21.10 -6.51 4.38
CA LEU A 200 -20.73 -7.00 5.70
C LEU A 200 -19.33 -6.53 6.12
N ALA A 201 -18.36 -6.50 5.20
CA ALA A 201 -17.03 -5.97 5.46
C ALA A 201 -17.07 -4.47 5.80
N CYS A 202 -17.83 -3.67 5.03
CA CYS A 202 -18.04 -2.24 5.31
C CYS A 202 -18.69 -2.02 6.69
N LEU A 203 -19.82 -2.69 6.96
CA LEU A 203 -20.57 -2.57 8.21
C LEU A 203 -19.78 -3.08 9.43
N ALA A 204 -18.89 -4.06 9.26
CA ALA A 204 -17.98 -4.50 10.32
C ALA A 204 -16.99 -3.39 10.70
N PHE A 205 -16.30 -2.78 9.74
CA PHE A 205 -15.40 -1.64 10.02
C PHE A 205 -16.17 -0.44 10.59
N VAL A 206 -17.27 -0.02 9.94
CA VAL A 206 -18.05 1.15 10.36
C VAL A 206 -18.67 0.94 11.76
N GLY A 207 -19.26 -0.23 12.02
CA GLY A 207 -19.87 -0.58 13.30
C GLY A 207 -18.87 -0.70 14.46
N LEU A 208 -17.74 -1.38 14.24
CA LEU A 208 -16.67 -1.46 15.25
C LEU A 208 -16.04 -0.09 15.51
N GLY A 209 -15.83 0.71 14.46
CA GLY A 209 -15.34 2.08 14.56
C GLY A 209 -16.29 2.98 15.36
N ALA A 210 -17.59 2.94 15.05
CA ALA A 210 -18.60 3.72 15.76
C ALA A 210 -18.72 3.30 17.24
N ALA A 211 -18.70 1.99 17.53
CA ALA A 211 -18.73 1.49 18.90
C ALA A 211 -17.47 1.87 19.71
N ALA A 212 -16.29 1.86 19.08
CA ALA A 212 -15.04 2.31 19.69
C ALA A 212 -15.03 3.84 19.92
N LEU A 213 -15.50 4.61 18.93
CA LEU A 213 -15.62 6.07 18.99
C LEU A 213 -16.61 6.51 20.08
N TYR A 214 -17.77 5.87 20.18
CA TYR A 214 -18.75 6.12 21.24
C TYR A 214 -18.15 5.87 22.63
N ARG A 215 -17.41 4.77 22.81
CA ARG A 215 -16.72 4.46 24.08
C ARG A 215 -15.65 5.48 24.41
N GLU A 216 -14.91 5.98 23.42
CA GLU A 216 -13.87 6.99 23.63
C GLU A 216 -14.45 8.38 23.94
N LEU A 217 -15.52 8.79 23.25
CA LEU A 217 -16.23 10.05 23.54
C LEU A 217 -16.87 10.03 24.94
N SER A 218 -17.29 8.84 25.40
CA SER A 218 -17.83 8.58 26.74
C SER A 218 -16.75 8.54 27.82
N ALA A 219 -15.46 8.39 27.47
CA ALA A 219 -14.37 8.31 28.43
C ALA A 219 -13.98 9.70 28.99
N GLU A 220 -13.28 9.70 30.13
CA GLU A 220 -12.68 10.92 30.69
C GLU A 220 -11.56 11.45 29.76
N PRO A 221 -11.56 12.75 29.42
CA PRO A 221 -10.52 13.34 28.57
C PRO A 221 -9.14 13.26 29.22
N VAL A 222 -8.19 12.61 28.56
CA VAL A 222 -6.78 12.65 29.00
C VAL A 222 -6.17 14.01 28.66
N ALA A 223 -5.74 14.72 29.70
CA ALA A 223 -5.05 16.00 29.59
C ALA A 223 -3.82 15.88 28.67
N ALA A 224 -3.60 16.91 27.85
CA ALA A 224 -2.49 16.92 26.91
C ALA A 224 -1.16 17.25 27.63
N PRO A 225 -0.04 16.60 27.28
CA PRO A 225 1.27 17.04 27.74
C PRO A 225 1.63 18.40 27.12
N GLY A 226 2.37 19.23 27.85
CA GLY A 226 3.13 20.32 27.21
C GLY A 226 4.20 19.70 26.30
N ILE A 227 4.45 20.28 25.12
CA ILE A 227 5.34 19.67 24.11
C ILE A 227 6.21 20.70 23.34
N SER A 228 7.45 20.31 23.03
CA SER A 228 8.35 21.08 22.15
C SER A 228 8.01 20.83 20.68
N TRP A 229 8.47 21.70 19.77
CA TRP A 229 8.30 21.46 18.33
C TRP A 229 8.99 20.18 17.87
N ARG A 230 10.26 19.97 18.26
CA ARG A 230 11.03 18.75 17.93
C ARG A 230 10.33 17.48 18.41
N ASP A 231 9.77 17.51 19.62
CA ASP A 231 9.05 16.38 20.20
C ASP A 231 7.72 16.09 19.49
N ALA A 232 7.07 17.11 18.93
CA ALA A 232 5.80 16.97 18.21
C ALA A 232 5.97 16.49 16.76
N LEU A 233 7.11 16.77 16.11
CA LEU A 233 7.43 16.27 14.76
C LEU A 233 7.40 14.74 14.66
N GLY A 234 7.58 14.01 15.77
CA GLY A 234 7.42 12.55 15.81
C GLY A 234 6.02 12.05 15.39
N ALA A 235 5.01 12.92 15.33
CA ALA A 235 3.69 12.58 14.79
C ALA A 235 3.69 12.47 13.25
N ALA A 236 4.58 13.18 12.55
CA ALA A 236 4.70 13.14 11.10
C ALA A 236 5.12 11.76 10.58
N ALA A 237 5.76 10.94 11.43
CA ALA A 237 6.20 9.59 11.11
C ALA A 237 5.07 8.64 10.65
N PHE A 238 3.82 8.93 11.04
CA PHE A 238 2.65 8.20 10.56
C PHE A 238 2.49 8.27 9.02
N GLY A 239 2.87 9.39 8.40
CA GLY A 239 2.76 9.61 6.95
C GLY A 239 3.65 8.67 6.12
N PRO A 240 4.98 8.77 6.24
CA PRO A 240 5.90 7.87 5.54
C PRO A 240 5.69 6.39 5.88
N PHE A 241 5.28 6.07 7.12
CA PHE A 241 4.85 4.73 7.49
C PHE A 241 3.64 4.27 6.64
N LEU A 242 2.55 5.04 6.61
CA LEU A 242 1.33 4.64 5.91
C LEU A 242 1.53 4.59 4.38
N ALA A 243 2.33 5.50 3.82
CA ALA A 243 2.68 5.48 2.40
C ALA A 243 3.45 4.19 2.01
N LEU A 244 4.47 3.79 2.79
CA LEU A 244 5.18 2.52 2.58
C LEU A 244 4.28 1.30 2.71
N GLN A 245 3.28 1.35 3.58
CA GLN A 245 2.34 0.26 3.81
C GLN A 245 1.31 0.12 2.67
N ILE A 246 0.81 1.24 2.13
CA ILE A 246 -0.11 1.26 0.98
C ILE A 246 0.62 0.82 -0.30
N LEU A 247 1.80 1.38 -0.57
CA LEU A 247 2.55 1.12 -1.81
C LEU A 247 3.16 -0.29 -1.85
N ILE A 248 3.81 -0.72 -0.77
CA ILE A 248 4.66 -1.93 -0.77
C ILE A 248 4.22 -2.93 0.31
N LEU A 249 4.40 -2.56 1.59
CA LEU A 249 4.55 -3.53 2.67
C LEU A 249 3.25 -4.28 3.02
N SER A 250 2.08 -3.68 2.75
CA SER A 250 0.76 -4.30 2.91
C SER A 250 -0.03 -4.34 1.58
N SER A 251 0.66 -4.39 0.43
CA SER A 251 0.05 -4.58 -0.90
C SER A 251 0.30 -6.02 -1.40
N PRO A 252 -0.68 -6.95 -1.29
CA PRO A 252 -0.48 -8.33 -1.73
C PRO A 252 -0.25 -8.45 -3.24
N ALA A 253 -0.82 -7.52 -4.02
CA ALA A 253 -0.58 -7.42 -5.45
C ALA A 253 0.90 -7.08 -5.75
N PHE A 254 1.43 -6.02 -5.12
CA PHE A 254 2.83 -5.60 -5.27
C PHE A 254 3.83 -6.72 -4.93
N VAL A 255 3.60 -7.41 -3.81
CA VAL A 255 4.47 -8.50 -3.35
C VAL A 255 4.32 -9.75 -4.25
N ALA A 256 3.20 -9.91 -4.96
CA ALA A 256 3.01 -10.97 -5.95
C ALA A 256 3.65 -10.66 -7.31
N SER A 257 3.57 -9.41 -7.77
CA SER A 257 4.14 -8.97 -9.05
C SER A 257 5.66 -8.84 -8.96
N SER A 258 6.20 -7.97 -8.11
CA SER A 258 7.65 -7.84 -7.91
C SER A 258 8.30 -9.13 -7.37
N GLY A 259 7.58 -9.92 -6.58
CA GLY A 259 8.12 -11.17 -6.01
C GLY A 259 8.11 -12.38 -6.96
N TRP A 260 7.45 -12.29 -8.12
CA TRP A 260 7.07 -13.44 -8.96
C TRP A 260 6.34 -14.55 -8.17
N LEU A 261 5.49 -14.14 -7.22
CA LEU A 261 4.72 -15.02 -6.33
C LEU A 261 3.26 -15.10 -6.74
N SER A 262 2.58 -16.15 -6.28
CA SER A 262 1.10 -16.15 -6.24
C SER A 262 0.59 -15.18 -5.17
N LEU A 263 -0.61 -14.62 -5.37
CA LEU A 263 -1.30 -13.77 -4.39
C LEU A 263 -1.37 -14.43 -2.99
N THR A 264 -1.54 -15.75 -2.97
CA THR A 264 -1.49 -16.61 -1.77
C THR A 264 -0.16 -16.49 -1.02
N ALA A 265 0.97 -16.69 -1.72
CA ALA A 265 2.30 -16.64 -1.13
C ALA A 265 2.74 -15.20 -0.75
N ALA A 266 2.31 -14.22 -1.55
CA ALA A 266 2.51 -12.80 -1.25
C ALA A 266 1.78 -12.38 0.03
N HIS A 267 0.51 -12.77 0.22
CA HIS A 267 -0.19 -12.47 1.47
C HIS A 267 0.38 -13.24 2.67
N ILE A 268 0.80 -14.49 2.50
CA ILE A 268 1.52 -15.24 3.57
C ILE A 268 2.79 -14.50 3.98
N THR A 269 3.56 -13.95 3.04
CA THR A 269 4.75 -13.12 3.30
C THR A 269 4.41 -11.86 4.10
N ILE A 270 3.35 -11.15 3.72
CA ILE A 270 2.87 -9.95 4.43
C ILE A 270 2.42 -10.29 5.85
N VAL A 271 1.61 -11.34 6.03
CA VAL A 271 1.12 -11.80 7.35
C VAL A 271 2.27 -12.30 8.23
N ALA A 272 3.29 -12.94 7.67
CA ALA A 272 4.50 -13.31 8.41
C ALA A 272 5.26 -12.06 8.91
N GLY A 273 5.48 -11.07 8.05
CA GLY A 273 6.12 -9.79 8.42
C GLY A 273 5.33 -9.01 9.48
N GLN A 274 4.02 -8.86 9.28
CA GLN A 274 3.11 -8.20 10.22
C GLN A 274 3.03 -8.96 11.56
N GLY A 275 2.95 -10.29 11.53
CA GLY A 275 2.94 -11.13 12.73
C GLY A 275 4.23 -11.03 13.54
N LEU A 276 5.39 -11.02 12.87
CA LEU A 276 6.68 -10.75 13.49
C LEU A 276 6.76 -9.32 14.05
N ALA A 277 6.22 -8.31 13.36
CA ALA A 277 6.15 -6.94 13.85
C ALA A 277 5.27 -6.83 15.10
N LEU A 278 4.09 -7.45 15.11
CA LEU A 278 3.19 -7.49 16.27
C LEU A 278 3.82 -8.23 17.46
N ALA A 279 4.47 -9.37 17.24
CA ALA A 279 5.20 -10.10 18.26
C ALA A 279 6.40 -9.30 18.82
N PHE A 280 7.15 -8.62 17.95
CA PHE A 280 8.26 -7.75 18.34
C PHE A 280 7.79 -6.55 19.18
N LEU A 281 6.71 -5.88 18.79
CA LEU A 281 6.09 -4.80 19.57
C LEU A 281 5.63 -5.32 20.94
N ALA A 282 4.94 -6.46 20.98
CA ALA A 282 4.43 -7.08 22.20
C ALA A 282 5.53 -7.61 23.14
N SER A 283 6.70 -7.96 22.62
CA SER A 283 7.88 -8.42 23.38
C SER A 283 8.47 -7.38 24.34
N GLY A 284 8.13 -6.10 24.17
CA GLY A 284 8.73 -5.02 24.96
C GLY A 284 10.15 -4.63 24.55
N LEU A 285 10.81 -5.34 23.62
CA LEU A 285 12.08 -4.89 23.03
C LEU A 285 11.91 -3.50 22.39
N ALA A 286 10.77 -3.29 21.71
CA ALA A 286 10.33 -2.01 21.15
C ALA A 286 10.11 -0.87 22.17
N VAL A 287 10.23 -1.12 23.49
CA VAL A 287 10.09 -0.12 24.57
C VAL A 287 11.45 0.40 25.07
N ARG A 288 12.55 -0.30 24.78
CA ARG A 288 13.92 0.07 25.22
C ARG A 288 14.34 1.45 24.69
N ALA A 289 15.26 2.12 25.39
CA ALA A 289 15.94 3.30 24.88
C ALA A 289 16.82 2.91 23.67
N VAL A 290 16.92 3.79 22.68
CA VAL A 290 17.66 3.53 21.43
C VAL A 290 18.55 4.74 21.10
N PRO A 291 19.84 4.57 20.75
CA PRO A 291 20.66 5.68 20.26
C PRO A 291 20.14 6.19 18.91
N GLY A 292 20.13 7.50 18.68
CA GLY A 292 19.54 8.11 17.48
C GLY A 292 20.11 7.55 16.17
N GLY A 293 21.42 7.29 16.12
CA GLY A 293 22.09 6.68 14.97
C GLY A 293 21.57 5.28 14.61
N VAL A 294 21.02 4.51 15.56
CA VAL A 294 20.41 3.20 15.29
C VAL A 294 19.01 3.35 14.68
N CYS A 295 18.29 4.43 15.02
CA CYS A 295 17.03 4.78 14.32
C CYS A 295 17.30 5.26 12.89
N VAL A 296 18.35 6.06 12.69
CA VAL A 296 18.81 6.47 11.34
C VAL A 296 19.21 5.25 10.53
N LEU A 297 20.07 4.37 11.05
CA LEU A 297 20.47 3.11 10.38
C LEU A 297 19.25 2.24 10.01
N GLY A 298 18.30 2.08 10.94
CA GLY A 298 17.06 1.35 10.66
C GLY A 298 16.22 1.97 9.54
N GLY A 299 16.14 3.31 9.49
CA GLY A 299 15.48 4.04 8.41
C GLY A 299 16.21 3.93 7.08
N THR A 300 17.54 3.95 7.09
CA THR A 300 18.36 3.73 5.89
C THR A 300 18.18 2.30 5.35
N VAL A 301 18.19 1.28 6.21
CA VAL A 301 17.94 -0.12 5.78
C VAL A 301 16.51 -0.27 5.24
N LEU A 302 15.51 0.32 5.91
CA LEU A 302 14.13 0.33 5.43
C LEU A 302 13.98 1.05 4.08
N GLY A 303 14.61 2.22 3.92
CA GLY A 303 14.56 3.01 2.70
C GLY A 303 15.29 2.35 1.53
N VAL A 304 16.51 1.85 1.74
CA VAL A 304 17.27 1.10 0.72
C VAL A 304 16.50 -0.15 0.31
N GLY A 305 15.92 -0.91 1.25
CA GLY A 305 15.09 -2.07 0.93
C GLY A 305 13.84 -1.69 0.12
N ALA A 306 13.10 -0.67 0.56
CA ALA A 306 11.88 -0.21 -0.11
C ALA A 306 12.14 0.37 -1.52
N GLY A 307 13.23 1.12 -1.68
CA GLY A 307 13.68 1.64 -2.98
C GLY A 307 14.34 0.57 -3.87
N ALA A 308 14.80 -0.55 -3.32
CA ALA A 308 15.34 -1.64 -4.13
C ALA A 308 14.26 -2.50 -4.80
N VAL A 309 13.04 -2.58 -4.24
CA VAL A 309 11.95 -3.44 -4.76
C VAL A 309 10.84 -2.67 -5.49
N ALA A 310 10.96 -1.34 -5.60
CA ALA A 310 9.98 -0.46 -6.23
C ALA A 310 10.60 0.30 -7.42
N GLY A 311 9.74 0.81 -8.31
CA GLY A 311 10.14 1.61 -9.46
C GLY A 311 10.70 0.83 -10.65
N THR A 312 11.09 1.58 -11.68
CA THR A 312 11.38 1.09 -13.04
C THR A 312 12.39 -0.07 -13.08
N TYR A 313 13.51 0.07 -12.36
CA TYR A 313 14.62 -0.89 -12.32
C TYR A 313 14.70 -1.67 -10.99
N ALA A 314 13.55 -1.98 -10.39
CA ALA A 314 13.45 -2.77 -9.16
C ALA A 314 14.10 -4.15 -9.27
N ILE A 315 14.66 -4.63 -8.15
CA ILE A 315 14.95 -6.05 -7.93
C ILE A 315 13.63 -6.80 -7.83
N SER A 316 13.39 -7.71 -8.78
CA SER A 316 12.24 -8.62 -8.78
C SER A 316 12.68 -10.07 -8.55
N GLY A 317 11.97 -10.80 -7.70
CA GLY A 317 12.30 -12.18 -7.35
C GLY A 317 12.03 -12.53 -5.88
N ILE A 318 12.58 -13.66 -5.44
CA ILE A 318 12.41 -14.16 -4.07
C ILE A 318 13.02 -13.21 -3.01
N GLU A 319 13.93 -12.34 -3.43
CA GLU A 319 14.57 -11.26 -2.66
C GLU A 319 13.55 -10.27 -2.07
N VAL A 320 12.38 -10.12 -2.69
CA VAL A 320 11.28 -9.29 -2.18
C VAL A 320 10.74 -9.82 -0.85
N VAL A 321 10.77 -11.14 -0.61
CA VAL A 321 10.24 -11.79 0.60
C VAL A 321 10.94 -11.30 1.88
N PRO A 322 12.28 -11.43 2.04
CA PRO A 322 12.97 -10.93 3.22
C PRO A 322 12.89 -9.40 3.35
N ILE A 323 12.85 -8.66 2.24
CA ILE A 323 12.74 -7.18 2.25
C ILE A 323 11.38 -6.75 2.82
N VAL A 324 10.27 -7.37 2.40
CA VAL A 324 8.92 -7.10 2.93
C VAL A 324 8.81 -7.49 4.40
N ILE A 325 9.31 -8.67 4.78
CA ILE A 325 9.27 -9.17 6.16
C ILE A 325 10.06 -8.25 7.10
N LEU A 326 11.30 -7.89 6.73
CA LEU A 326 12.14 -6.98 7.52
C LEU A 326 11.55 -5.56 7.52
N GLY A 327 11.03 -5.09 6.38
CA GLY A 327 10.40 -3.78 6.24
C GLY A 327 9.17 -3.60 7.13
N GLN A 328 8.36 -4.64 7.30
CA GLN A 328 7.26 -4.64 8.27
C GLN A 328 7.75 -4.44 9.71
N VAL A 329 8.76 -5.21 10.14
CA VAL A 329 9.32 -5.09 11.50
C VAL A 329 9.99 -3.73 11.73
N LEU A 330 10.81 -3.26 10.78
CA LEU A 330 11.51 -1.96 10.88
C LEU A 330 10.53 -0.77 10.88
N SER A 331 9.57 -0.73 9.95
CA SER A 331 8.62 0.38 9.86
C SER A 331 7.74 0.48 11.11
N ALA A 332 7.24 -0.65 11.61
CA ALA A 332 6.47 -0.72 12.85
C ALA A 332 7.28 -0.29 14.09
N TRP A 333 8.56 -0.69 14.16
CA TRP A 333 9.47 -0.30 15.23
C TRP A 333 9.79 1.20 15.20
N LEU A 334 10.16 1.75 14.05
CA LEU A 334 10.51 3.17 13.90
C LEU A 334 9.30 4.07 14.19
N LEU A 335 8.10 3.69 13.73
CA LEU A 335 6.84 4.36 14.11
C LEU A 335 6.68 4.34 15.65
N ALA A 336 6.82 3.17 16.27
CA ALA A 336 6.69 2.99 17.72
C ALA A 336 7.72 3.78 18.53
N VAL A 337 8.87 4.16 17.95
CA VAL A 337 9.86 5.07 18.54
C VAL A 337 9.48 6.53 18.31
N ALA A 338 9.16 6.94 17.07
CA ALA A 338 8.84 8.32 16.72
C ALA A 338 7.65 8.87 17.53
N VAL A 339 6.56 8.09 17.64
CA VAL A 339 5.35 8.53 18.36
C VAL A 339 5.46 8.48 19.89
N ARG A 340 6.60 8.06 20.47
CA ARG A 340 6.83 8.10 21.93
C ARG A 340 6.75 9.51 22.51
N ALA A 341 7.22 10.51 21.76
CA ALA A 341 7.27 11.90 22.22
C ALA A 341 5.90 12.62 22.13
N PRO A 342 5.14 12.51 21.02
CA PRO A 342 3.75 12.99 20.94
C PRO A 342 2.80 12.37 21.97
N LEU A 343 2.89 11.05 22.22
CA LEU A 343 1.92 10.32 23.04
C LEU A 343 2.29 10.25 24.54
N ARG A 344 3.27 11.03 25.00
CA ARG A 344 3.72 11.00 26.40
C ARG A 344 2.62 11.46 27.37
N ARG A 345 2.51 10.80 28.52
CA ARG A 345 1.49 11.12 29.55
C ARG A 345 1.70 12.45 30.26
N ALA A 346 2.94 12.93 30.33
CA ALA A 346 3.31 14.17 30.98
C ALA A 346 4.54 14.78 30.30
N GLY A 347 4.70 16.10 30.44
CA GLY A 347 5.88 16.82 29.97
C GLY A 347 5.66 18.33 29.95
N SER A 348 6.77 19.07 30.02
CA SER A 348 6.81 20.52 29.85
C SER A 348 6.98 20.89 28.37
N GLY A 349 6.53 22.10 28.01
CA GLY A 349 6.64 22.64 26.66
C GLY A 349 5.50 23.59 26.34
N GLY A 350 5.25 23.80 25.04
CA GLY A 350 4.13 24.60 24.55
C GLY A 350 2.87 23.77 24.28
N PRO A 351 1.87 24.36 23.60
CA PRO A 351 0.53 23.79 23.49
C PRO A 351 0.46 22.53 22.62
N ALA A 352 -0.52 21.68 22.93
CA ALA A 352 -0.73 20.37 22.33
C ALA A 352 -0.99 20.37 20.82
N TRP A 353 -1.51 21.47 20.26
CA TRP A 353 -1.81 21.57 18.82
C TRP A 353 -0.57 21.39 17.91
N ARG A 354 0.64 21.51 18.47
CA ARG A 354 1.88 21.14 17.78
C ARG A 354 1.88 19.68 17.31
N VAL A 355 1.23 18.77 18.05
CA VAL A 355 1.05 17.37 17.65
C VAL A 355 0.14 17.28 16.42
N ASP A 356 -0.95 18.06 16.38
CA ASP A 356 -1.83 18.12 15.21
C ASP A 356 -1.09 18.64 13.98
N ALA A 357 -0.25 19.68 14.13
CA ALA A 357 0.58 20.21 13.05
C ALA A 357 1.64 19.19 12.57
N GLY A 358 2.22 18.40 13.47
CA GLY A 358 3.09 17.28 13.12
C GLY A 358 2.33 16.16 12.40
N ALA A 359 1.12 15.81 12.86
CA ALA A 359 0.26 14.83 12.22
C ALA A 359 -0.21 15.28 10.82
N ALA A 360 -0.52 16.57 10.65
CA ALA A 360 -0.87 17.18 9.36
C ALA A 360 0.31 17.20 8.37
N LEU A 361 1.54 17.46 8.86
CA LEU A 361 2.75 17.26 8.06
C LEU A 361 2.92 15.79 7.65
N GLY A 362 2.57 14.84 8.53
CA GLY A 362 2.46 13.43 8.18
C GLY A 362 1.46 13.18 7.05
N GLY A 363 0.27 13.78 7.11
CA GLY A 363 -0.72 13.72 6.03
C GLY A 363 -0.17 14.22 4.69
N LEU A 364 0.49 15.39 4.68
CA LEU A 364 1.14 15.94 3.49
C LEU A 364 2.27 15.04 2.95
N LEU A 365 3.03 14.39 3.83
CA LEU A 365 4.08 13.44 3.42
C LEU A 365 3.52 12.20 2.73
N ILE A 366 2.26 11.78 2.98
CA ILE A 366 1.60 10.71 2.21
C ILE A 366 1.48 11.13 0.74
N ALA A 367 1.01 12.36 0.48
CA ALA A 367 0.86 12.90 -0.86
C ALA A 367 2.20 12.95 -1.60
N LEU A 368 3.23 13.50 -0.95
CA LEU A 368 4.57 13.68 -1.50
C LEU A 368 5.31 12.36 -1.81
N ILE A 369 4.79 11.22 -1.35
CA ILE A 369 5.30 9.88 -1.70
C ILE A 369 4.40 9.22 -2.74
N LEU A 370 3.10 9.11 -2.48
CA LEU A 370 2.19 8.33 -3.33
C LEU A 370 1.85 9.03 -4.64
N VAL A 371 1.59 10.35 -4.62
CA VAL A 371 1.11 11.07 -5.82
C VAL A 371 2.23 11.19 -6.87
N PRO A 372 3.48 11.57 -6.53
CA PRO A 372 4.57 11.49 -7.50
C PRO A 372 4.87 10.07 -7.98
N TYR A 373 4.68 9.02 -7.16
CA TYR A 373 4.87 7.64 -7.61
C TYR A 373 3.81 7.26 -8.65
N GLN A 374 2.54 7.61 -8.41
CA GLN A 374 1.46 7.41 -9.38
C GLN A 374 1.73 8.18 -10.68
N VAL A 375 2.07 9.47 -10.60
CA VAL A 375 2.42 10.29 -11.77
C VAL A 375 3.60 9.71 -12.54
N SER A 376 4.57 9.05 -11.88
CA SER A 376 5.69 8.38 -12.57
C SER A 376 5.28 7.20 -13.47
N ALA A 377 4.09 6.64 -13.25
CA ALA A 377 3.53 5.59 -14.10
C ALA A 377 2.86 6.15 -15.38
N ILE A 378 2.67 7.47 -15.49
CA ILE A 378 2.10 8.13 -16.69
C ILE A 378 3.03 9.19 -17.31
N SER A 379 3.99 9.75 -16.57
CA SER A 379 4.92 10.79 -17.06
C SER A 379 6.30 10.70 -16.39
N PRO A 380 7.41 10.97 -17.11
CA PRO A 380 8.75 10.95 -16.53
C PRO A 380 8.92 11.94 -15.38
N LEU A 381 9.51 11.48 -14.28
CA LEU A 381 10.01 12.34 -13.21
C LEU A 381 11.48 12.75 -13.50
N PRO A 382 11.94 13.92 -13.01
CA PRO A 382 13.34 14.34 -13.12
C PRO A 382 14.31 13.53 -12.22
N PHE A 383 13.83 12.44 -11.59
CA PHE A 383 14.60 11.53 -10.75
C PHE A 383 13.93 10.13 -10.76
N PRO A 384 14.67 9.04 -10.43
CA PRO A 384 14.10 7.71 -10.36
C PRO A 384 12.94 7.61 -9.35
N ASN A 385 11.79 7.06 -9.76
CA ASN A 385 10.60 6.96 -8.91
C ASN A 385 10.81 6.12 -7.63
N ASN A 386 11.75 5.16 -7.65
CA ASN A 386 12.13 4.38 -6.46
C ASN A 386 12.76 5.20 -5.32
N VAL A 387 13.21 6.43 -5.59
CA VAL A 387 13.66 7.38 -4.57
C VAL A 387 12.54 7.75 -3.60
N LEU A 388 11.27 7.72 -4.02
CA LEU A 388 10.11 8.09 -3.20
C LEU A 388 9.90 7.16 -1.98
N PRO A 389 9.76 5.82 -2.14
CA PRO A 389 9.76 4.90 -1.01
C PRO A 389 11.12 4.86 -0.26
N GLY A 390 12.23 5.13 -0.95
CA GLY A 390 13.54 5.27 -0.31
C GLY A 390 13.59 6.40 0.73
N ILE A 391 13.17 7.60 0.32
CA ILE A 391 13.04 8.77 1.19
C ILE A 391 12.02 8.51 2.31
N ALA A 392 10.93 7.79 2.03
CA ALA A 392 9.93 7.45 3.05
C ALA A 392 10.53 6.65 4.22
N GLY A 393 11.35 5.64 3.94
CA GLY A 393 12.04 4.85 4.96
C GLY A 393 13.07 5.67 5.74
N ILE A 394 13.88 6.48 5.05
CA ILE A 394 14.89 7.35 5.66
C ILE A 394 14.24 8.42 6.56
N ALA A 395 13.16 9.05 6.09
CA ALA A 395 12.40 10.05 6.85
C ALA A 395 11.79 9.44 8.12
N LEU A 396 11.24 8.23 8.04
CA LEU A 396 10.73 7.51 9.20
C LEU A 396 11.83 7.24 10.26
N GLY A 397 13.04 6.88 9.83
CA GLY A 397 14.21 6.75 10.71
C GLY A 397 14.69 8.06 11.34
N ALA A 398 14.72 9.15 10.57
CA ALA A 398 15.09 10.48 11.04
C ALA A 398 14.08 11.02 12.08
N LEU A 399 12.78 10.86 11.82
CA LEU A 399 11.71 11.24 12.76
C LEU A 399 11.74 10.39 14.04
N ALA A 400 12.09 9.10 13.94
CA ALA A 400 12.34 8.24 15.10
C ALA A 400 13.58 8.69 15.90
N ALA A 401 14.66 9.12 15.24
CA ALA A 401 15.89 9.58 15.89
C ALA A 401 15.65 10.77 16.85
N PHE A 402 14.72 11.68 16.53
CA PHE A 402 14.35 12.79 17.43
C PHE A 402 13.70 12.36 18.76
N ALA A 403 13.11 11.16 18.80
CA ALA A 403 12.46 10.59 20.00
C ALA A 403 13.28 9.50 20.72
N SER A 404 14.41 9.07 20.12
CA SER A 404 15.07 7.79 20.42
C SER A 404 15.58 7.66 21.87
N ALA A 405 16.07 8.75 22.46
CA ALA A 405 16.68 8.82 23.80
C ALA A 405 15.69 8.64 24.98
N ARG A 406 14.51 8.04 24.73
CA ARG A 406 13.42 7.89 25.70
C ARG A 406 12.93 6.45 25.74
N GLY A 407 13.55 5.65 26.61
CA GLY A 407 13.08 4.29 26.92
C GLY A 407 12.00 4.28 28.00
N GLY A 408 11.19 3.22 28.04
CA GLY A 408 10.31 2.89 29.16
C GLY A 408 10.73 1.60 29.88
N PRO A 409 10.14 1.30 31.05
CA PRO A 409 10.32 0.01 31.71
C PRO A 409 9.73 -1.13 30.85
N LEU A 410 10.32 -2.32 30.96
CA LEU A 410 9.86 -3.50 30.21
C LEU A 410 8.48 -3.96 30.71
N PRO A 411 7.55 -4.34 29.80
CA PRO A 411 6.25 -4.87 30.18
C PRO A 411 6.34 -6.26 30.81
N ALA A 412 5.62 -6.47 31.91
CA ALA A 412 5.47 -7.78 32.53
C ALA A 412 4.87 -8.82 31.56
N ARG A 413 5.34 -10.07 31.65
CA ARG A 413 4.95 -11.21 30.78
C ARG A 413 5.25 -11.01 29.28
N ALA A 414 6.27 -10.20 28.96
CA ALA A 414 6.81 -9.96 27.61
C ALA A 414 6.81 -11.18 26.63
N PRO A 415 7.43 -12.34 26.95
CA PRO A 415 7.49 -13.46 25.99
C PRO A 415 6.12 -14.08 25.68
N LEU A 416 5.25 -14.22 26.69
CA LEU A 416 3.90 -14.73 26.48
C LEU A 416 3.05 -13.76 25.62
N ARG A 417 3.27 -12.45 25.76
CA ARG A 417 2.63 -11.43 24.92
C ARG A 417 3.12 -11.46 23.47
N ALA A 418 4.41 -11.71 23.25
CA ALA A 418 4.97 -11.91 21.91
C ALA A 418 4.38 -13.16 21.23
N LEU A 419 4.32 -14.28 21.96
CA LEU A 419 3.74 -15.53 21.48
C LEU A 419 2.24 -15.40 21.15
N THR A 420 1.43 -14.77 22.03
CA THR A 420 0.01 -14.59 21.75
C THR A 420 -0.27 -13.59 20.62
N ALA A 421 0.55 -12.55 20.46
CA ALA A 421 0.45 -11.64 19.32
C ALA A 421 0.79 -12.33 17.99
N GLY A 422 1.87 -13.13 17.95
CA GLY A 422 2.24 -13.92 16.77
C GLY A 422 1.21 -14.99 16.43
N ALA A 423 0.68 -15.70 17.43
CA ALA A 423 -0.39 -16.68 17.23
C ALA A 423 -1.70 -16.04 16.74
N ALA A 424 -2.07 -14.87 17.26
CA ALA A 424 -3.24 -14.14 16.78
C ALA A 424 -3.10 -13.68 15.31
N ALA A 425 -1.87 -13.35 14.87
CA ALA A 425 -1.61 -13.01 13.47
C ALA A 425 -1.85 -14.18 12.50
N LEU A 426 -1.81 -15.44 12.94
CA LEU A 426 -2.20 -16.57 12.11
C LEU A 426 -3.68 -16.51 11.69
N GLY A 427 -4.55 -15.85 12.47
CA GLY A 427 -5.94 -15.60 12.10
C GLY A 427 -6.12 -14.74 10.84
N LEU A 428 -5.11 -13.93 10.49
CA LEU A 428 -5.10 -13.12 9.26
C LEU A 428 -5.03 -14.00 8.00
N LEU A 429 -4.49 -15.22 8.11
CA LEU A 429 -4.48 -16.20 7.02
C LEU A 429 -5.88 -16.70 6.66
N ALA A 430 -6.93 -16.36 7.43
CA ALA A 430 -8.31 -16.56 7.00
C ALA A 430 -8.61 -15.85 5.66
N GLY A 431 -8.02 -14.67 5.41
CA GLY A 431 -8.13 -13.99 4.12
C GLY A 431 -7.49 -14.79 2.98
N THR A 432 -6.34 -15.43 3.24
CA THR A 432 -5.70 -16.36 2.31
C THR A 432 -6.58 -17.59 2.05
N LEU A 433 -7.18 -18.17 3.10
CA LEU A 433 -8.03 -19.36 3.00
C LEU A 433 -9.32 -19.10 2.23
N VAL A 434 -9.96 -17.94 2.44
CA VAL A 434 -11.11 -17.52 1.64
C VAL A 434 -10.70 -17.33 0.18
N PHE A 435 -9.55 -16.69 -0.09
CA PHE A 435 -9.04 -16.53 -1.46
C PHE A 435 -8.73 -17.87 -2.15
N THR A 436 -8.14 -18.86 -1.46
CA THR A 436 -7.82 -20.15 -2.09
C THR A 436 -9.04 -21.03 -2.30
N VAL A 437 -10.02 -21.02 -1.38
CA VAL A 437 -11.21 -21.88 -1.45
C VAL A 437 -12.33 -21.26 -2.32
N ALA A 438 -12.49 -19.93 -2.33
CA ALA A 438 -13.46 -19.24 -3.18
C ALA A 438 -12.98 -19.08 -4.63
N ALA A 439 -12.61 -20.19 -5.26
CA ALA A 439 -12.42 -20.26 -6.71
C ALA A 439 -13.77 -20.01 -7.39
N PRO A 440 -13.92 -19.00 -8.27
CA PRO A 440 -15.17 -18.78 -9.00
C PRO A 440 -15.37 -19.84 -10.08
N ASP A 441 -16.62 -20.15 -10.42
CA ASP A 441 -17.03 -21.13 -11.44
C ASP A 441 -16.79 -20.66 -12.90
N GLY A 442 -15.77 -19.83 -13.13
CA GLY A 442 -15.43 -19.26 -14.44
C GLY A 442 -15.10 -20.35 -15.45
N LYS A 443 -15.88 -20.44 -16.53
CA LYS A 443 -15.70 -21.42 -17.60
C LYS A 443 -14.94 -20.80 -18.75
N ALA A 444 -13.64 -21.10 -18.82
CA ALA A 444 -12.79 -20.69 -19.93
C ALA A 444 -13.38 -21.20 -21.26
N PRO A 445 -13.53 -20.36 -22.30
CA PRO A 445 -14.25 -20.73 -23.51
C PRO A 445 -13.51 -21.82 -24.30
N ALA A 446 -14.28 -22.73 -24.88
CA ALA A 446 -13.79 -23.72 -25.83
C ALA A 446 -13.57 -23.08 -27.22
N PRO A 447 -12.69 -23.63 -28.08
CA PRO A 447 -12.54 -23.17 -29.46
C PRO A 447 -13.87 -23.25 -30.25
N PRO A 448 -14.17 -22.28 -31.14
CA PRO A 448 -15.44 -22.27 -31.87
C PRO A 448 -15.53 -23.42 -32.90
N LEU A 449 -14.40 -23.78 -33.50
CA LEU A 449 -14.24 -24.91 -34.42
C LEU A 449 -12.83 -25.52 -34.26
N PRO A 450 -12.61 -26.79 -34.65
CA PRO A 450 -11.28 -27.38 -34.69
C PRO A 450 -10.31 -26.52 -35.53
N GLY A 451 -9.12 -26.26 -34.99
CA GLY A 451 -8.09 -25.44 -35.64
C GLY A 451 -8.41 -23.94 -35.74
N HIS A 452 -9.49 -23.46 -35.13
CA HIS A 452 -9.84 -22.04 -35.06
C HIS A 452 -9.64 -21.49 -33.65
N VAL A 453 -9.22 -20.23 -33.55
CA VAL A 453 -9.01 -19.51 -32.29
C VAL A 453 -9.58 -18.10 -32.41
N ARG A 454 -10.41 -17.71 -31.45
CA ARG A 454 -10.89 -16.36 -31.22
C ARG A 454 -9.89 -15.64 -30.31
N VAL A 455 -9.28 -14.58 -30.84
CA VAL A 455 -8.29 -13.75 -30.15
C VAL A 455 -8.83 -12.33 -30.01
N LEU A 456 -8.67 -11.75 -28.83
CA LEU A 456 -9.06 -10.40 -28.49
C LEU A 456 -7.81 -9.60 -28.10
N SER A 457 -7.66 -8.36 -28.57
CA SER A 457 -6.68 -7.41 -28.03
C SER A 457 -7.42 -6.28 -27.34
N TYR A 458 -6.96 -5.86 -26.16
CA TYR A 458 -7.68 -4.87 -25.35
C TYR A 458 -6.75 -4.11 -24.38
N ASN A 459 -6.58 -2.81 -24.59
CA ASN A 459 -6.15 -1.92 -23.52
C ASN A 459 -7.30 -1.75 -22.52
N ILE A 460 -7.08 -2.14 -21.26
CA ILE A 460 -8.10 -2.12 -20.21
C ILE A 460 -8.01 -0.91 -19.28
N HIS A 461 -7.09 0.03 -19.52
CA HIS A 461 -6.96 1.29 -18.77
C HIS A 461 -6.97 1.08 -17.24
N ASP A 462 -6.11 0.18 -16.76
CA ASP A 462 -6.03 -0.23 -15.36
C ASP A 462 -7.34 -0.81 -14.74
N ALA A 463 -8.25 -1.26 -15.61
CA ALA A 463 -9.66 -1.58 -15.38
C ALA A 463 -10.50 -0.40 -14.85
N VAL A 464 -10.16 0.83 -15.21
CA VAL A 464 -10.88 2.06 -14.89
C VAL A 464 -11.73 2.48 -16.10
N ASN A 465 -13.05 2.37 -15.95
CA ASN A 465 -13.98 2.66 -17.05
C ASN A 465 -14.10 4.15 -17.36
N GLN A 466 -14.79 4.53 -18.45
CA GLN A 466 -14.90 5.94 -18.90
C GLN A 466 -15.57 6.89 -17.88
N ALA A 467 -16.25 6.37 -16.85
CA ALA A 467 -16.80 7.13 -15.73
C ALA A 467 -15.83 7.27 -14.53
N GLY A 468 -14.63 6.68 -14.62
CA GLY A 468 -13.58 6.66 -13.60
C GLY A 468 -13.68 5.51 -12.61
N ARG A 469 -14.62 4.58 -12.81
CA ARG A 469 -14.91 3.50 -11.85
C ARG A 469 -13.98 2.31 -12.11
N LEU A 470 -13.29 1.85 -11.06
CA LEU A 470 -12.49 0.62 -11.10
C LEU A 470 -13.41 -0.61 -11.21
N ASP A 471 -13.56 -1.14 -12.42
CA ASP A 471 -14.52 -2.17 -12.81
C ASP A 471 -13.93 -3.37 -13.58
N PRO A 472 -13.11 -4.22 -12.94
CA PRO A 472 -12.67 -5.50 -13.50
C PRO A 472 -13.82 -6.43 -13.97
N GLU A 473 -15.02 -6.33 -13.39
CA GLU A 473 -16.19 -7.13 -13.82
C GLU A 473 -16.76 -6.63 -15.15
N GLY A 474 -16.73 -5.32 -15.41
CA GLY A 474 -17.04 -4.74 -16.73
C GLY A 474 -16.11 -5.27 -17.81
N ILE A 475 -14.79 -5.19 -17.58
CA ILE A 475 -13.76 -5.76 -18.48
C ILE A 475 -13.98 -7.27 -18.70
N ALA A 476 -14.26 -8.03 -17.64
CA ALA A 476 -14.52 -9.46 -17.76
C ALA A 476 -15.74 -9.78 -18.63
N ARG A 477 -16.82 -9.01 -18.55
CA ARG A 477 -18.01 -9.21 -19.38
C ARG A 477 -17.74 -8.99 -20.86
N VAL A 478 -17.01 -7.93 -21.22
CA VAL A 478 -16.59 -7.68 -22.60
C VAL A 478 -15.80 -8.88 -23.16
N ILE A 479 -14.88 -9.44 -22.37
CA ILE A 479 -14.11 -10.63 -22.74
C ILE A 479 -15.01 -11.88 -22.88
N GLU A 480 -15.91 -12.08 -21.92
CA GLU A 480 -16.86 -13.21 -21.85
C GLU A 480 -17.85 -13.19 -23.02
N GLU A 481 -18.38 -12.02 -23.38
CA GLU A 481 -19.26 -11.81 -24.53
C GLU A 481 -18.56 -12.07 -25.87
N GLN A 482 -17.26 -11.78 -25.99
CA GLN A 482 -16.47 -12.09 -27.19
C GLN A 482 -16.02 -13.55 -27.30
N GLN A 483 -16.27 -14.38 -26.28
CA GLN A 483 -15.94 -15.82 -26.23
C GLN A 483 -14.48 -16.13 -26.65
N ALA A 484 -13.53 -15.26 -26.31
CA ALA A 484 -12.14 -15.35 -26.76
C ALA A 484 -11.33 -16.42 -26.00
N GLN A 485 -10.66 -17.33 -26.72
CA GLN A 485 -9.75 -18.32 -26.10
C GLN A 485 -8.37 -17.72 -25.76
N VAL A 486 -8.06 -16.55 -26.31
CA VAL A 486 -6.85 -15.78 -26.04
C VAL A 486 -7.22 -14.30 -25.94
N VAL A 487 -6.74 -13.61 -24.90
CA VAL A 487 -6.87 -12.15 -24.76
C VAL A 487 -5.50 -11.53 -24.52
N LEU A 488 -5.11 -10.60 -25.38
CA LEU A 488 -3.90 -9.79 -25.33
C LEU A 488 -4.25 -8.48 -24.61
N LEU A 489 -3.89 -8.40 -23.33
CA LEU A 489 -4.21 -7.23 -22.49
C LEU A 489 -3.04 -6.25 -22.44
N GLN A 490 -3.35 -4.97 -22.48
CA GLN A 490 -2.48 -3.85 -22.15
C GLN A 490 -3.01 -3.15 -20.90
N GLU A 491 -2.13 -2.50 -20.14
CA GLU A 491 -2.48 -1.82 -18.86
C GLU A 491 -3.09 -2.76 -17.80
N ALA A 492 -2.65 -4.02 -17.82
CA ALA A 492 -3.07 -5.05 -16.89
C ALA A 492 -2.23 -5.00 -15.60
N SER A 493 -2.44 -4.00 -14.73
CA SER A 493 -1.63 -3.87 -13.53
C SER A 493 -1.86 -4.95 -12.47
N ARG A 494 -0.84 -5.06 -11.61
CA ARG A 494 -0.72 -6.02 -10.53
C ARG A 494 -0.18 -5.35 -9.27
N GLY A 495 -0.84 -4.27 -8.85
CA GLY A 495 -0.52 -3.50 -7.64
C GLY A 495 -0.27 -2.00 -7.86
N SER A 496 -0.54 -1.47 -9.06
CA SER A 496 -0.47 -0.04 -9.39
C SER A 496 -1.31 0.82 -8.45
N LEU A 497 -0.89 2.06 -8.18
CA LEU A 497 -1.71 3.03 -7.44
C LEU A 497 -2.96 3.44 -8.23
N LEU A 498 -2.87 3.45 -9.57
CA LEU A 498 -3.94 3.77 -10.52
C LEU A 498 -5.14 2.82 -10.37
N SER A 499 -4.90 1.51 -10.24
CA SER A 499 -5.92 0.50 -9.93
C SER A 499 -6.22 0.34 -8.44
N GLY A 500 -5.87 1.33 -7.61
CA GLY A 500 -6.08 1.29 -6.16
C GLY A 500 -5.32 0.15 -5.45
N THR A 501 -4.21 -0.31 -6.03
CA THR A 501 -3.39 -1.49 -5.64
C THR A 501 -4.08 -2.84 -5.78
N ALA A 502 -4.94 -3.02 -6.79
CA ALA A 502 -5.51 -4.31 -7.13
C ALA A 502 -4.57 -5.17 -8.01
N ASP A 503 -4.73 -6.49 -7.97
CA ASP A 503 -4.18 -7.41 -8.97
C ASP A 503 -5.25 -7.73 -10.03
N VAL A 504 -5.39 -6.83 -11.01
CA VAL A 504 -6.41 -6.91 -12.06
C VAL A 504 -6.20 -8.18 -12.91
N GLY A 505 -4.95 -8.49 -13.25
CA GLY A 505 -4.60 -9.69 -14.02
C GLY A 505 -5.03 -11.00 -13.32
N VAL A 506 -4.72 -11.17 -12.04
CA VAL A 506 -5.13 -12.37 -11.26
C VAL A 506 -6.63 -12.37 -11.00
N TRP A 507 -7.27 -11.21 -10.86
CA TRP A 507 -8.72 -11.11 -10.73
C TRP A 507 -9.44 -11.60 -12.00
N LEU A 508 -9.08 -11.07 -13.17
CA LEU A 508 -9.66 -11.45 -14.47
C LEU A 508 -9.40 -12.93 -14.78
N SER A 509 -8.17 -13.39 -14.60
CA SER A 509 -7.77 -14.80 -14.75
C SER A 509 -8.69 -15.74 -13.98
N ARG A 510 -9.00 -15.42 -12.72
CA ARG A 510 -9.94 -16.20 -11.92
C ARG A 510 -11.37 -16.08 -12.43
N ARG A 511 -11.89 -14.86 -12.61
CA ARG A 511 -13.28 -14.60 -13.06
C ARG A 511 -13.65 -15.29 -14.37
N LEU A 512 -12.69 -15.47 -15.27
CA LEU A 512 -12.85 -16.08 -16.60
C LEU A 512 -12.40 -17.55 -16.66
N GLY A 513 -11.76 -18.08 -15.60
CA GLY A 513 -11.15 -19.41 -15.60
C GLY A 513 -9.90 -19.55 -16.48
N MET A 514 -9.34 -18.45 -16.97
CA MET A 514 -8.24 -18.41 -17.95
C MET A 514 -6.87 -18.31 -17.27
N LYS A 515 -5.84 -18.93 -17.84
CA LYS A 515 -4.46 -18.84 -17.34
C LYS A 515 -3.91 -17.44 -17.61
N LEU A 516 -3.27 -16.84 -16.60
CA LEU A 516 -2.51 -15.60 -16.73
C LEU A 516 -1.05 -15.89 -17.11
N ILE A 517 -0.59 -15.28 -18.21
CA ILE A 517 0.81 -14.93 -18.44
C ILE A 517 0.91 -13.40 -18.33
N TRP A 518 1.90 -12.86 -17.63
CA TRP A 518 2.02 -11.41 -17.40
C TRP A 518 3.46 -10.93 -17.52
N GLY A 519 3.66 -9.77 -18.13
CA GLY A 519 4.97 -9.13 -18.33
C GLY A 519 4.99 -7.68 -17.84
N PRO A 520 5.95 -7.30 -16.97
CA PRO A 520 6.01 -5.98 -16.35
C PRO A 520 6.44 -4.89 -17.35
N ALA A 521 5.67 -3.80 -17.42
CA ALA A 521 5.97 -2.57 -18.16
C ALA A 521 5.84 -1.36 -17.22
N ALA A 522 6.44 -0.23 -17.59
CA ALA A 522 6.78 0.90 -16.72
C ALA A 522 7.63 0.50 -15.50
N ASP A 523 7.08 -0.22 -14.54
CA ASP A 523 7.75 -0.72 -13.33
C ASP A 523 7.38 -2.19 -13.05
N GLY A 524 7.51 -2.66 -11.81
CA GLY A 524 7.09 -4.01 -11.41
C GLY A 524 5.58 -4.18 -11.21
N GLN A 525 4.75 -3.15 -11.46
CA GLN A 525 3.36 -3.06 -11.04
C GLN A 525 2.40 -2.86 -12.21
N PHE A 526 2.80 -2.11 -13.24
CA PHE A 526 2.07 -1.98 -14.51
C PHE A 526 2.57 -3.05 -15.52
N GLY A 527 1.84 -3.31 -16.61
CA GLY A 527 2.24 -4.39 -17.52
C GLY A 527 1.24 -4.83 -18.59
N ASN A 528 1.71 -5.73 -19.43
CA ASN A 528 0.93 -6.41 -20.47
C ASN A 528 0.64 -7.85 -20.03
N ALA A 529 -0.49 -8.42 -20.44
CA ALA A 529 -0.85 -9.80 -20.13
C ALA A 529 -1.37 -10.58 -21.33
N ILE A 530 -1.35 -11.91 -21.19
CA ILE A 530 -2.11 -12.85 -22.01
C ILE A 530 -3.00 -13.66 -21.06
N LEU A 531 -4.32 -13.62 -21.27
CA LEU A 531 -5.24 -14.60 -20.69
C LEU A 531 -5.51 -15.68 -21.74
N THR A 532 -5.50 -16.96 -21.36
CA THR A 532 -5.86 -18.04 -22.31
C THR A 532 -6.54 -19.26 -21.67
N SER A 533 -7.47 -19.87 -22.43
CA SER A 533 -8.02 -21.20 -22.12
C SER A 533 -7.15 -22.35 -22.66
N LEU A 534 -6.19 -22.07 -23.55
CA LEU A 534 -5.43 -23.07 -24.30
C LEU A 534 -4.28 -23.70 -23.49
N PRO A 535 -3.71 -24.84 -23.93
CA PRO A 535 -2.41 -25.32 -23.46
C PRO A 535 -1.32 -24.27 -23.70
N VAL A 536 -0.46 -24.03 -22.71
CA VAL A 536 0.70 -23.12 -22.82
C VAL A 536 1.94 -24.01 -22.82
N HIS A 537 2.72 -23.97 -23.91
CA HIS A 537 3.94 -24.77 -24.06
C HIS A 537 5.18 -24.02 -23.57
N SER A 538 5.23 -22.73 -23.84
CA SER A 538 6.25 -21.80 -23.36
C SER A 538 5.70 -20.37 -23.35
N SER A 539 6.36 -19.48 -22.62
CA SER A 539 6.02 -18.06 -22.56
C SER A 539 7.23 -17.25 -22.11
N GLY A 540 7.24 -15.97 -22.42
CA GLY A 540 8.29 -15.05 -21.96
C GLY A 540 7.87 -13.59 -22.06
N THR A 541 8.77 -12.71 -21.62
CA THR A 541 8.53 -11.28 -21.47
C THR A 541 9.78 -10.51 -21.82
N GLY A 542 9.65 -9.33 -22.42
CA GLY A 542 10.77 -8.42 -22.62
C GLY A 542 10.38 -6.96 -22.36
N ARG A 543 11.40 -6.15 -22.09
CA ARG A 543 11.32 -4.73 -21.80
C ARG A 543 12.30 -3.99 -22.70
N TRP A 544 11.92 -2.84 -23.24
CA TRP A 544 12.81 -2.03 -24.07
C TRP A 544 13.76 -1.21 -23.18
N PRO A 545 15.10 -1.29 -23.36
CA PRO A 545 16.00 -0.43 -22.60
C PRO A 545 15.83 1.04 -22.99
N ARG A 546 15.32 1.86 -22.07
CA ARG A 546 15.17 3.31 -22.22
C ARG A 546 16.31 4.05 -21.50
N GLY A 547 16.64 5.25 -21.96
CA GLY A 547 17.79 6.03 -21.49
C GLY A 547 17.52 6.98 -20.32
N ASP A 548 16.31 6.96 -19.76
CA ASP A 548 15.82 7.92 -18.76
C ASP A 548 14.95 7.24 -17.68
N TRP A 549 14.21 8.02 -16.89
CA TRP A 549 13.35 7.55 -15.77
C TRP A 549 11.86 7.49 -16.12
N SER A 550 11.52 7.46 -17.40
CA SER A 550 10.14 7.33 -17.89
C SER A 550 9.62 5.88 -17.81
N GLN A 551 8.45 5.64 -18.41
CA GLN A 551 7.89 4.30 -18.56
C GLN A 551 8.77 3.44 -19.50
N ILE A 552 9.20 2.27 -19.03
CA ILE A 552 9.75 1.22 -19.90
C ILE A 552 8.62 0.43 -20.55
N ARG A 553 8.39 0.61 -21.85
CA ARG A 553 7.49 -0.25 -22.65
C ARG A 553 8.06 -1.66 -22.82
N GLY A 554 7.22 -2.60 -23.26
CA GLY A 554 7.62 -4.00 -23.37
C GLY A 554 6.57 -4.91 -24.02
N TYR A 555 6.82 -6.21 -23.92
CA TYR A 555 5.95 -7.25 -24.48
C TYR A 555 5.88 -8.48 -23.58
N VAL A 556 4.80 -9.24 -23.74
CA VAL A 556 4.63 -10.60 -23.21
C VAL A 556 4.20 -11.51 -24.35
N TRP A 557 4.71 -12.74 -24.39
CA TRP A 557 4.38 -13.72 -25.42
C TRP A 557 4.14 -15.11 -24.86
N ALA A 558 3.37 -15.92 -25.58
CA ALA A 558 3.15 -17.34 -25.27
C ALA A 558 3.02 -18.19 -26.53
N ARG A 559 3.55 -19.42 -26.48
CA ARG A 559 3.30 -20.48 -27.46
C ARG A 559 2.14 -21.33 -26.99
N LEU A 560 1.04 -21.30 -27.73
CA LEU A 560 -0.24 -21.92 -27.36
C LEU A 560 -0.53 -23.14 -28.23
N GLY A 561 -1.06 -24.20 -27.63
CA GLY A 561 -1.45 -25.43 -28.34
C GLY A 561 -2.82 -25.27 -29.01
N VAL A 562 -2.91 -25.62 -30.30
CA VAL A 562 -4.12 -25.55 -31.13
C VAL A 562 -4.30 -26.87 -31.87
N GLY A 563 -4.85 -27.87 -31.19
CA GLY A 563 -4.88 -29.25 -31.68
C GLY A 563 -3.45 -29.82 -31.79
N GLU A 564 -3.12 -30.42 -32.93
CA GLU A 564 -1.79 -31.01 -33.21
C GLU A 564 -0.71 -29.97 -33.62
N THR A 565 -0.97 -28.67 -33.45
CA THR A 565 -0.01 -27.61 -33.79
C THR A 565 0.01 -26.49 -32.75
N THR A 566 0.85 -25.48 -32.95
CA THR A 566 0.97 -24.31 -32.07
C THR A 566 0.77 -23.00 -32.80
N MET A 567 0.32 -21.99 -32.06
CA MET A 567 0.29 -20.58 -32.45
C MET A 567 1.07 -19.76 -31.42
N ASP A 568 1.92 -18.84 -31.86
CA ASP A 568 2.56 -17.87 -30.98
C ASP A 568 1.70 -16.61 -30.89
N VAL A 569 1.56 -16.05 -29.69
CA VAL A 569 0.77 -14.83 -29.47
C VAL A 569 1.55 -13.84 -28.61
N TRP A 570 1.51 -12.55 -28.99
CA TRP A 570 2.28 -11.47 -28.39
C TRP A 570 1.37 -10.30 -28.04
N SER A 571 1.41 -9.84 -26.79
CA SER A 571 0.79 -8.58 -26.33
C SER A 571 1.87 -7.52 -26.13
N THR A 572 1.68 -6.34 -26.71
CA THR A 572 2.58 -5.18 -26.55
C THR A 572 1.79 -3.89 -26.25
N HIS A 573 2.47 -2.90 -25.69
CA HIS A 573 1.97 -1.54 -25.53
C HIS A 573 3.16 -0.61 -25.87
N LEU A 574 2.98 0.28 -26.85
CA LEU A 574 4.01 1.23 -27.29
C LEU A 574 3.83 2.62 -26.66
N GLU A 575 4.76 3.53 -26.93
CA GLU A 575 4.77 4.85 -26.29
C GLU A 575 3.72 5.80 -26.88
N GLY A 576 2.79 6.23 -26.03
CA GLY A 576 1.78 7.25 -26.31
C GLY A 576 2.32 8.69 -26.30
N GLY A 577 1.63 9.56 -27.03
CA GLY A 577 2.02 10.96 -27.25
C GLY A 577 2.42 11.24 -28.71
N GLU A 578 2.06 12.42 -29.20
CA GLU A 578 2.30 12.82 -30.61
C GLU A 578 3.79 12.88 -30.96
N ASP A 579 4.65 13.30 -30.02
CA ASP A 579 6.09 13.47 -30.21
C ASP A 579 6.91 12.17 -30.05
N GLN A 580 6.27 11.03 -29.76
CA GLN A 580 6.93 9.76 -29.45
C GLN A 580 7.08 8.79 -30.65
N ALA A 581 6.82 9.23 -31.89
CA ALA A 581 6.92 8.40 -33.10
C ALA A 581 8.29 7.71 -33.25
N ASP A 582 9.37 8.42 -32.90
CA ASP A 582 10.74 7.92 -32.87
C ASP A 582 10.96 6.77 -31.86
N GLU A 583 10.29 6.82 -30.71
CA GLU A 583 10.35 5.77 -29.67
C GLU A 583 9.47 4.57 -30.02
N ARG A 584 8.31 4.81 -30.65
CA ARG A 584 7.50 3.76 -31.27
C ARG A 584 8.27 3.02 -32.36
N ALA A 585 8.96 3.73 -33.26
CA ALA A 585 9.81 3.14 -34.29
C ALA A 585 10.95 2.30 -33.70
N ARG A 586 11.64 2.80 -32.65
CA ARG A 586 12.65 2.02 -31.90
C ARG A 586 12.06 0.75 -31.28
N SER A 587 10.88 0.86 -30.68
CA SER A 587 10.16 -0.25 -30.03
C SER A 587 9.70 -1.31 -31.05
N ILE A 588 9.13 -0.91 -32.18
CA ILE A 588 8.71 -1.79 -33.28
C ILE A 588 9.90 -2.54 -33.88
N ALA A 589 10.99 -1.83 -34.18
CA ALA A 589 12.21 -2.47 -34.67
C ALA A 589 12.80 -3.47 -33.66
N ALA A 590 12.63 -3.24 -32.35
CA ALA A 590 13.03 -4.18 -31.31
C ALA A 590 12.06 -5.37 -31.15
N LEU A 591 10.75 -5.15 -31.33
CA LEU A 591 9.71 -6.17 -31.33
C LEU A 591 9.88 -7.17 -32.48
N LEU A 592 10.15 -6.68 -33.69
CA LEU A 592 10.41 -7.53 -34.85
C LEU A 592 11.70 -8.36 -34.69
N ARG A 593 12.75 -7.79 -34.09
CA ARG A 593 13.96 -8.54 -33.71
C ARG A 593 13.72 -9.58 -32.63
N ALA A 594 12.83 -9.31 -31.67
CA ALA A 594 12.48 -10.26 -30.60
C ALA A 594 11.59 -11.41 -31.12
N TRP A 595 10.66 -11.12 -32.04
CA TRP A 595 9.81 -12.10 -32.70
C TRP A 595 10.60 -13.02 -33.65
N GLY A 596 11.55 -12.47 -34.41
CA GLY A 596 12.51 -13.25 -35.20
C GLY A 596 11.92 -14.05 -36.37
N GLY A 597 10.73 -13.68 -36.87
CA GLY A 597 10.11 -14.35 -38.02
C GLY A 597 9.43 -15.69 -37.69
N ALA A 598 8.99 -15.90 -36.44
CA ALA A 598 8.29 -17.13 -36.08
C ALA A 598 6.96 -17.28 -36.85
N PRO A 599 6.72 -18.41 -37.56
CA PRO A 599 5.48 -18.64 -38.29
C PRO A 599 4.30 -18.92 -37.34
N ARG A 600 3.06 -18.78 -37.84
CA ARG A 600 1.82 -18.93 -37.05
C ARG A 600 1.81 -18.02 -35.82
N THR A 601 2.25 -16.77 -35.99
CA THR A 601 2.25 -15.75 -34.93
C THR A 601 1.11 -14.74 -35.10
N LEU A 602 0.50 -14.34 -33.99
CA LEU A 602 -0.25 -13.08 -33.85
C LEU A 602 0.50 -12.10 -32.94
N ILE A 603 0.62 -10.84 -33.35
CA ILE A 603 1.15 -9.75 -32.53
C ILE A 603 0.08 -8.66 -32.43
N GLY A 604 -0.32 -8.27 -31.23
CA GLY A 604 -1.34 -7.24 -31.05
C GLY A 604 -1.19 -6.41 -29.79
N GLY A 605 -1.93 -5.31 -29.76
CA GLY A 605 -1.99 -4.39 -28.63
C GLY A 605 -2.22 -2.95 -29.05
N ASP A 606 -2.02 -2.03 -28.11
CA ASP A 606 -2.01 -0.59 -28.37
C ASP A 606 -0.63 -0.17 -28.90
N PHE A 607 -0.61 0.30 -30.15
CA PHE A 607 0.61 0.81 -30.80
C PHE A 607 0.76 2.32 -30.65
N ASN A 608 -0.24 3.04 -30.12
CA ASN A 608 -0.28 4.51 -30.07
C ASN A 608 0.04 5.17 -31.43
N ALA A 609 -0.34 4.51 -32.53
CA ALA A 609 -0.01 4.87 -33.90
C ALA A 609 -1.22 4.63 -34.82
N GLY A 610 -1.50 5.61 -35.69
CA GLY A 610 -2.64 5.59 -36.61
C GLY A 610 -2.40 4.78 -37.89
N PRO A 611 -3.42 4.63 -38.77
CA PRO A 611 -3.28 3.87 -40.01
C PRO A 611 -2.15 4.37 -40.92
N ASP A 612 -1.96 5.70 -40.97
CA ASP A 612 -0.97 6.37 -41.82
C ASP A 612 0.38 6.62 -41.11
N SER A 613 0.58 6.11 -39.89
CA SER A 613 1.82 6.29 -39.12
C SER A 613 3.00 5.57 -39.79
N PRO A 614 4.07 6.28 -40.23
CA PRO A 614 5.22 5.65 -40.88
C PRO A 614 5.95 4.63 -40.00
N GLU A 615 5.91 4.80 -38.67
CA GLU A 615 6.45 3.83 -37.72
C GLU A 615 5.67 2.51 -37.70
N LEU A 616 4.37 2.54 -38.00
CA LEU A 616 3.49 1.36 -37.98
C LEU A 616 3.68 0.50 -39.24
N ALA A 617 3.92 1.12 -40.41
CA ALA A 617 4.19 0.41 -41.67
C ALA A 617 5.37 -0.56 -41.56
N ALA A 618 6.36 -0.27 -40.72
CA ALA A 618 7.48 -1.17 -40.43
C ALA A 618 7.06 -2.54 -39.84
N MET A 619 5.84 -2.68 -39.30
CA MET A 619 5.30 -3.98 -38.91
C MET A 619 5.07 -4.91 -40.11
N THR A 620 4.68 -4.38 -41.27
CA THR A 620 4.37 -5.16 -42.48
C THR A 620 5.48 -5.13 -43.53
N ASP A 621 6.23 -4.03 -43.59
CA ASP A 621 7.17 -3.75 -44.66
C ASP A 621 8.46 -4.57 -44.51
N GLY A 622 8.68 -5.48 -45.46
CA GLY A 622 9.81 -6.43 -45.41
C GLY A 622 9.62 -7.56 -44.39
N THR A 623 8.41 -7.77 -43.87
CA THR A 623 8.06 -8.86 -42.95
C THR A 623 6.99 -9.79 -43.55
N ASP A 624 6.75 -10.93 -42.89
CA ASP A 624 5.64 -11.83 -43.21
C ASP A 624 4.34 -11.48 -42.44
N LEU A 625 4.31 -10.39 -41.68
CA LEU A 625 3.14 -9.94 -40.93
C LEU A 625 2.21 -9.11 -41.81
N ARG A 626 0.90 -9.33 -41.68
CA ARG A 626 -0.15 -8.54 -42.32
C ARG A 626 -1.16 -8.07 -41.26
N SER A 627 -1.75 -6.90 -41.45
CA SER A 627 -2.89 -6.46 -40.61
C SER A 627 -4.02 -7.48 -40.72
N THR A 628 -4.69 -7.77 -39.60
CA THR A 628 -5.82 -8.71 -39.55
C THR A 628 -7.18 -8.08 -39.83
N ALA A 629 -7.22 -6.76 -40.10
CA ALA A 629 -8.43 -6.08 -40.57
C ALA A 629 -8.92 -6.68 -41.91
N ILE A 630 -10.23 -6.88 -42.04
CA ILE A 630 -10.84 -7.47 -43.24
C ILE A 630 -11.47 -6.36 -44.09
N GLY A 631 -10.92 -6.16 -45.29
CA GLY A 631 -11.36 -5.10 -46.20
C GLY A 631 -11.01 -3.70 -45.67
N ASP A 632 -11.74 -2.69 -46.15
CA ASP A 632 -11.51 -1.27 -45.81
C ASP A 632 -12.10 -0.88 -44.43
N ASP A 633 -12.04 -1.79 -43.44
CA ASP A 633 -12.50 -1.48 -42.08
C ASP A 633 -11.66 -0.34 -41.49
N THR A 634 -12.36 0.70 -41.05
CA THR A 634 -11.84 1.94 -40.48
C THR A 634 -12.41 2.18 -39.08
N SER A 635 -12.85 1.11 -38.40
CA SER A 635 -13.47 1.18 -37.07
C SER A 635 -12.51 1.83 -36.05
N PRO A 636 -12.97 2.82 -35.26
CA PRO A 636 -12.16 3.41 -34.20
C PRO A 636 -11.97 2.39 -33.06
N THR A 637 -10.82 2.44 -32.41
CA THR A 637 -10.50 1.60 -31.24
C THR A 637 -10.45 2.39 -29.94
N ARG A 638 -10.79 3.69 -29.96
CA ARG A 638 -10.91 4.54 -28.77
C ARG A 638 -12.17 5.40 -28.80
N SER A 639 -12.62 5.81 -27.62
CA SER A 639 -13.82 6.63 -27.41
C SER A 639 -13.74 8.05 -28.00
N ASP A 640 -12.55 8.55 -28.29
CA ASP A 640 -12.30 9.82 -29.00
C ASP A 640 -12.35 9.70 -30.53
N GLY A 641 -12.50 8.48 -31.08
CA GLY A 641 -12.52 8.21 -32.52
C GLY A 641 -11.15 7.83 -33.11
N ALA A 642 -10.09 7.75 -32.31
CA ALA A 642 -8.80 7.26 -32.78
C ALA A 642 -8.82 5.74 -33.07
N ARG A 643 -7.90 5.29 -33.92
CA ARG A 643 -7.59 3.87 -34.17
C ARG A 643 -6.10 3.64 -33.93
N VAL A 644 -5.77 3.04 -32.80
CA VAL A 644 -4.38 2.80 -32.37
C VAL A 644 -4.11 1.36 -31.88
N ASP A 645 -5.17 0.57 -31.71
CA ASP A 645 -5.09 -0.83 -31.35
C ASP A 645 -5.06 -1.69 -32.61
N TRP A 646 -4.07 -2.56 -32.71
CA TRP A 646 -3.83 -3.37 -33.92
C TRP A 646 -3.60 -4.83 -33.57
N ILE A 647 -3.91 -5.70 -34.52
CA ILE A 647 -3.49 -7.11 -34.51
C ILE A 647 -2.93 -7.44 -35.89
N PHE A 648 -1.72 -7.99 -35.90
CA PHE A 648 -0.99 -8.45 -37.08
C PHE A 648 -0.83 -9.97 -37.02
N GLY A 649 -0.99 -10.66 -38.16
CA GLY A 649 -0.80 -12.10 -38.29
C GLY A 649 0.28 -12.45 -39.30
N SER A 650 1.10 -13.47 -38.99
CA SER A 650 2.12 -13.98 -39.91
C SER A 650 1.55 -15.01 -40.88
N ASP A 651 2.37 -15.42 -41.85
CA ASP A 651 2.19 -16.66 -42.60
C ASP A 651 1.80 -17.85 -41.69
N GLY A 652 0.84 -18.65 -42.18
CA GLY A 652 0.19 -19.73 -41.43
C GLY A 652 -1.04 -19.33 -40.62
N ILE A 653 -1.35 -18.03 -40.49
CA ILE A 653 -2.61 -17.51 -39.95
C ILE A 653 -3.57 -17.18 -41.11
N LEU A 654 -4.80 -17.71 -41.10
CA LEU A 654 -5.90 -17.20 -41.92
C LEU A 654 -6.92 -16.50 -41.03
N VAL A 655 -7.13 -15.20 -41.20
CA VAL A 655 -8.25 -14.49 -40.56
C VAL A 655 -9.56 -14.90 -41.24
N THR A 656 -10.58 -15.18 -40.43
CA THR A 656 -11.92 -15.59 -40.88
C THR A 656 -13.02 -14.62 -40.44
N GLU A 657 -12.81 -13.90 -39.33
CA GLU A 657 -13.71 -12.86 -38.82
C GLU A 657 -12.88 -11.75 -38.17
N TYR A 658 -13.36 -10.49 -38.25
CA TYR A 658 -12.79 -9.30 -37.60
C TYR A 658 -13.94 -8.41 -37.13
N ASN A 659 -13.86 -7.84 -35.92
CA ASN A 659 -14.76 -6.78 -35.46
C ASN A 659 -14.16 -5.99 -34.28
N VAL A 660 -14.60 -4.74 -34.11
CA VAL A 660 -14.26 -3.88 -32.96
C VAL A 660 -15.56 -3.54 -32.21
N PRO A 661 -15.96 -4.32 -31.18
CA PRO A 661 -17.17 -4.06 -30.42
C PRO A 661 -16.98 -2.89 -29.44
N VAL A 662 -17.83 -1.86 -29.56
CA VAL A 662 -17.87 -0.69 -28.69
C VAL A 662 -18.23 -1.08 -27.24
N SER A 663 -17.53 -0.49 -26.26
CA SER A 663 -17.78 -0.70 -24.83
C SER A 663 -17.29 0.47 -23.97
N ASP A 664 -18.05 0.83 -22.94
CA ASP A 664 -17.69 1.89 -21.98
C ASP A 664 -16.73 1.42 -20.88
N ALA A 665 -16.39 0.11 -20.85
CA ALA A 665 -15.63 -0.52 -19.77
C ALA A 665 -14.14 -0.10 -19.71
N SER A 666 -13.62 0.48 -20.79
CA SER A 666 -12.31 1.11 -20.96
C SER A 666 -12.51 2.34 -21.85
N ASP A 667 -11.54 3.26 -21.96
CA ASP A 667 -11.56 4.32 -22.98
C ASP A 667 -11.18 3.78 -24.37
N HIS A 668 -10.52 2.62 -24.43
CA HIS A 668 -10.33 1.81 -25.63
C HIS A 668 -11.50 0.82 -25.86
N TYR A 669 -11.68 0.42 -27.11
CA TYR A 669 -12.54 -0.69 -27.55
C TYR A 669 -11.65 -1.85 -28.01
N PRO A 670 -11.96 -3.10 -27.62
CA PRO A 670 -11.12 -4.22 -27.99
C PRO A 670 -11.20 -4.55 -29.49
N VAL A 671 -10.12 -5.09 -30.04
CA VAL A 671 -10.09 -5.64 -31.41
C VAL A 671 -10.23 -7.15 -31.34
N ALA A 672 -11.24 -7.72 -32.00
CA ALA A 672 -11.54 -9.15 -31.97
C ALA A 672 -11.33 -9.79 -33.34
N VAL A 673 -10.64 -10.93 -33.38
CA VAL A 673 -10.42 -11.73 -34.60
C VAL A 673 -10.68 -13.21 -34.36
N THR A 674 -11.28 -13.88 -35.34
CA THR A 674 -11.30 -15.35 -35.40
C THR A 674 -10.32 -15.79 -36.47
N VAL A 675 -9.31 -16.56 -36.09
CA VAL A 675 -8.28 -17.08 -37.01
C VAL A 675 -8.38 -18.60 -37.13
N ARG A 676 -8.10 -19.12 -38.32
CA ARG A 676 -7.85 -20.54 -38.58
C ARG A 676 -6.35 -20.75 -38.77
N ILE A 677 -5.76 -21.66 -38.00
CA ILE A 677 -4.34 -22.00 -38.12
C ILE A 677 -4.14 -22.94 -39.32
N GLY A 678 -3.07 -22.73 -40.07
CA GLY A 678 -2.59 -23.68 -41.07
C GLY A 678 -2.12 -25.00 -40.43
N ARG A 679 -2.25 -26.11 -41.17
CA ARG A 679 -1.64 -27.40 -40.76
C ARG A 679 -0.13 -27.35 -40.98
#